data_AF-A0A954L0S8-F1
#
_entry.id   AF-A0A954L0S8-F1
#
_cell.length_a   1.000
_cell.length_b   1.000
_cell.length_c   1.000
_cell.angle_alpha   90.00
_cell.angle_beta   90.00
_cell.angle_gamma   90.00
#
_symmetry.space_group_name_H-M   'P 1'
#
loop_
_entity.id
_entity.type
_entity.pdbx_description
1 polymer ?
#
loop_
_entity_poly.entity_id
_entity_poly.type
_entity_poly.pdbx_seq_one_letter_code
_entity_poly.pdbx_strand_id
1 'polypeptide(L)'
;MKKKRKTELQKALSRIPADALHDMAVAEDDPNVALRMLTMCVAATPHHVPSWMSIAELLETDSAISALSEGHEIAGKHFSSRLKQLKTAAPQHRDLLEYLVLTLRLAAMLEDKGRLKESAELLEEVCVYCDRDYFEIRHILPDIYIRLGNYDRAEEILQQYGNPEEAATLLTKTLLTFRKTGPTSELAAVVAQVHEKNAYVLREIVRTVPDVSCFDLDDKDSEPGSHEEACFYSMRYRSCWRSTAGAISWLRSQAIKLKIRVDDPPEEPEPTPVESDFSVPKAMTDEVAQLPHVDEEWLVSEEAATEGNRVLIAFDVAVAPASLIGMLALDTPRSGPDTPAGKLTALFTLMLQPPQGNPRRPEVVHYLDQKLYRDHRRYLQAAGIEAEFSTEVPPELQDMRSMVENVQEAPEFSVEAFLALPQTDTDWGIDWRQTNILISHPETGQPTRAWVTLVMELPTGIIAGTQASLDPPDDLSLMKTIFSAAFNHMLNAPVRPMRVFVNSGDQRMGLLNAAEQLQFSVAVSDLPNLEAAFDDLQANMTGDRPMSLPGIMAVDGISTKLAEEFFLAAAKFYGSRIWMTTTPHFAVEVRCPELLAGTWYGVVMGQMGQEIGVMFFDDRKKMQEMFSVTEDDDPDRAAGGMQGIAFSLQEQHFCDPDDVAAAEQFGWPVAAPEAWPTGTYTADRSLHPLTTDQIRFLIGALPAVVRILSTGQKTGTTHAEIEGRRFTLKSKLHSLY
;
A
#
# COMPACT_ATOMS: atom_id res chain seq x y z
N MET A 1 -43.93 16.15 45.68
CA MET A 1 -44.43 16.88 44.49
C MET A 1 -43.90 16.33 43.15
N LYS A 2 -42.60 15.99 43.01
CA LYS A 2 -42.03 15.49 41.73
C LYS A 2 -42.75 14.27 41.13
N LYS A 3 -43.16 13.30 41.95
CA LYS A 3 -43.87 12.08 41.48
C LYS A 3 -45.25 12.39 40.88
N LYS A 4 -46.04 13.27 41.51
CA LYS A 4 -47.37 13.68 41.02
C LYS A 4 -47.28 14.47 39.70
N ARG A 5 -46.33 15.41 39.59
CA ARG A 5 -46.06 16.13 38.34
C ARG A 5 -45.62 15.20 37.21
N LYS A 6 -44.79 14.19 37.49
CA LYS A 6 -44.39 13.19 36.50
C LYS A 6 -45.59 12.39 35.98
N THR A 7 -46.48 11.96 36.87
CA THR A 7 -47.69 11.22 36.48
C THR A 7 -48.70 12.08 35.71
N GLU A 8 -48.89 13.35 36.10
CA GLU A 8 -49.75 14.29 35.36
C GLU A 8 -49.20 14.61 33.98
N LEU A 9 -47.88 14.81 33.85
CA LEU A 9 -47.21 15.03 32.57
C LEU A 9 -47.29 13.79 31.67
N GLN A 10 -47.07 12.58 32.22
CA GLN A 10 -47.27 11.33 31.49
C GLN A 10 -48.69 11.17 30.97
N LYS A 11 -49.69 11.52 31.79
CA LYS A 11 -51.10 11.46 31.39
C LYS A 11 -51.50 12.54 30.37
N ALA A 12 -50.83 13.69 30.39
CA ALA A 12 -51.03 14.74 29.39
C ALA A 12 -50.41 14.34 28.04
N LEU A 13 -49.18 13.81 28.07
CA LEU A 13 -48.44 13.39 26.88
C LEU A 13 -49.06 12.14 26.25
N SER A 14 -49.66 11.22 27.02
CA SER A 14 -50.38 10.05 26.48
C SER A 14 -51.66 10.40 25.69
N ARG A 15 -52.05 11.69 25.63
CA ARG A 15 -53.17 12.16 24.81
C ARG A 15 -52.72 12.75 23.48
N ILE A 16 -51.42 12.97 23.30
CA ILE A 16 -50.85 13.48 22.05
C ILE A 16 -50.67 12.28 21.12
N PRO A 17 -51.09 12.37 19.83
CA PRO A 17 -50.77 11.34 18.84
C PRO A 17 -49.27 11.07 18.77
N ALA A 18 -48.89 9.81 18.51
CA ALA A 18 -47.49 9.39 18.50
C ALA A 18 -46.63 10.21 17.51
N ASP A 19 -47.14 10.44 16.29
CA ASP A 19 -46.48 11.27 15.27
C ASP A 19 -46.21 12.68 15.79
N ALA A 20 -47.23 13.34 16.36
CA ALA A 20 -47.08 14.70 16.88
C ALA A 20 -46.10 14.77 18.05
N LEU A 21 -46.07 13.75 18.91
CA LEU A 21 -45.10 13.68 20.00
C LEU A 21 -43.67 13.42 19.50
N HIS A 22 -43.53 12.62 18.44
CA HIS A 22 -42.27 12.37 17.75
C HIS A 22 -41.75 13.65 17.10
N ASP A 23 -42.57 14.35 16.30
CA ASP A 23 -42.21 15.61 15.65
C ASP A 23 -41.75 16.67 16.66
N MET A 24 -42.46 16.76 17.80
CA MET A 24 -42.06 17.66 18.89
C MET A 24 -40.72 17.26 19.52
N ALA A 25 -40.39 15.97 19.55
CA ALA A 25 -39.13 15.48 20.11
C ALA A 25 -37.96 15.67 19.14
N VAL A 26 -38.19 15.53 17.83
CA VAL A 26 -37.18 15.80 16.79
C VAL A 26 -36.86 17.29 16.70
N ALA A 27 -37.85 18.16 16.96
CA ALA A 27 -37.67 19.61 17.00
C ALA A 27 -37.06 20.15 18.32
N GLU A 28 -36.72 19.28 19.28
CA GLU A 28 -36.17 19.68 20.56
C GLU A 28 -34.64 19.71 20.53
N ASP A 29 -34.05 20.84 20.95
CA ASP A 29 -32.61 21.06 20.89
C ASP A 29 -31.84 20.27 21.97
N ASP A 30 -32.45 19.98 23.12
CA ASP A 30 -31.81 19.17 24.18
C ASP A 30 -31.99 17.66 23.90
N PRO A 31 -30.92 16.92 23.57
CA PRO A 31 -31.01 15.49 23.24
C PRO A 31 -31.57 14.65 24.39
N ASN A 32 -31.40 15.08 25.64
CA ASN A 32 -31.97 14.37 26.80
C ASN A 32 -33.47 14.60 26.94
N VAL A 33 -33.97 15.76 26.54
CA VAL A 33 -35.41 16.04 26.50
C VAL A 33 -36.03 15.27 25.34
N ALA A 34 -35.44 15.35 24.14
CA ALA A 34 -35.82 14.58 22.96
C ALA A 34 -35.91 13.08 23.27
N LEU A 35 -34.84 12.48 23.80
CA LEU A 35 -34.79 11.06 24.16
C LEU A 35 -35.90 10.66 25.14
N ARG A 36 -36.20 11.50 26.15
CA ARG A 36 -37.29 11.26 27.10
C ARG A 36 -38.66 11.31 26.42
N MET A 37 -38.87 12.26 25.52
CA MET A 37 -40.13 12.40 24.77
C MET A 37 -40.34 11.20 23.82
N LEU A 38 -39.30 10.79 23.09
CA LEU A 38 -39.34 9.61 22.23
C LEU A 38 -39.57 8.32 23.04
N THR A 39 -38.90 8.16 24.19
CA THR A 39 -39.12 7.02 25.10
C THR A 39 -40.59 6.98 25.58
N MET A 40 -41.18 8.15 25.85
CA MET A 40 -42.59 8.23 26.20
C MET A 40 -43.52 7.91 25.01
N CYS A 41 -43.12 8.28 23.80
CA CYS A 41 -43.82 7.93 22.57
C CYS A 41 -43.87 6.42 22.37
N VAL A 42 -42.72 5.71 22.43
CA VAL A 42 -42.71 4.24 22.31
C VAL A 42 -43.39 3.54 23.50
N ALA A 43 -43.36 4.12 24.71
CA ALA A 43 -44.12 3.56 25.83
C ALA A 43 -45.65 3.64 25.62
N ALA A 44 -46.14 4.69 24.94
CA ALA A 44 -47.55 4.87 24.62
C ALA A 44 -47.97 4.06 23.38
N THR A 45 -47.11 4.02 22.37
CA THR A 45 -47.31 3.33 21.08
C THR A 45 -46.05 2.50 20.76
N PRO A 46 -45.93 1.27 21.30
CA PRO A 46 -44.70 0.48 21.19
C PRO A 46 -44.25 0.13 19.77
N HIS A 47 -45.17 0.15 18.80
CA HIS A 47 -44.89 -0.14 17.39
C HIS A 47 -44.61 1.12 16.56
N HIS A 48 -44.42 2.30 17.20
CA HIS A 48 -44.11 3.54 16.50
C HIS A 48 -42.64 3.56 16.06
N VAL A 49 -42.37 3.06 14.85
CA VAL A 49 -41.03 2.85 14.30
C VAL A 49 -40.18 4.13 14.23
N PRO A 50 -40.70 5.29 13.76
CA PRO A 50 -39.90 6.52 13.71
C PRO A 50 -39.28 6.90 15.06
N SER A 51 -40.01 6.68 16.15
CA SER A 51 -39.49 6.97 17.50
C SER A 51 -38.35 6.04 17.91
N TRP A 52 -38.37 4.77 17.52
CA TRP A 52 -37.26 3.85 17.79
C TRP A 52 -36.00 4.24 17.02
N MET A 53 -36.14 4.69 15.77
CA MET A 53 -35.01 5.18 14.97
C MET A 53 -34.37 6.42 15.60
N SER A 54 -35.16 7.44 15.94
CA SER A 54 -34.61 8.64 16.59
C SER A 54 -34.10 8.39 18.01
N ILE A 55 -34.63 7.38 18.74
CA ILE A 55 -34.00 6.96 20.01
C ILE A 55 -32.59 6.43 19.73
N ALA A 56 -32.41 5.62 18.70
CA ALA A 56 -31.12 5.04 18.37
C ALA A 56 -30.09 6.12 17.95
N GLU A 57 -30.51 7.16 17.24
CA GLU A 57 -29.67 8.30 16.86
C GLU A 57 -29.14 9.10 18.07
N LEU A 58 -29.89 9.11 19.18
CA LEU A 58 -29.52 9.83 20.40
C LEU A 58 -28.74 8.97 21.40
N LEU A 59 -28.49 7.69 21.10
CA LEU A 59 -27.84 6.74 22.00
C LEU A 59 -26.46 6.33 21.49
N GLU A 60 -25.60 5.93 22.43
CA GLU A 60 -24.35 5.23 22.11
C GLU A 60 -24.64 3.91 21.38
N THR A 61 -23.71 3.44 20.56
CA THR A 61 -23.93 2.35 19.58
C THR A 61 -24.55 1.09 20.19
N ASP A 62 -24.10 0.63 21.36
CA ASP A 62 -24.62 -0.59 21.99
C ASP A 62 -26.05 -0.40 22.52
N SER A 63 -26.34 0.79 23.07
CA SER A 63 -27.68 1.15 23.54
C SER A 63 -28.63 1.37 22.36
N ALA A 64 -28.14 1.95 21.27
CA ALA A 64 -28.85 2.12 20.01
C ALA A 64 -29.22 0.76 19.39
N ILE A 65 -28.28 -0.20 19.32
CA ILE A 65 -28.57 -1.57 18.87
C ILE A 65 -29.64 -2.23 19.76
N SER A 66 -29.56 -2.06 21.08
CA SER A 66 -30.57 -2.60 22.00
C SER A 66 -31.95 -1.99 21.74
N ALA A 67 -32.03 -0.67 21.56
CA ALA A 67 -33.28 0.04 21.28
C ALA A 67 -33.88 -0.39 19.93
N LEU A 68 -33.07 -0.46 18.86
CA LEU A 68 -33.51 -0.93 17.56
C LEU A 68 -33.94 -2.40 17.58
N SER A 69 -33.25 -3.26 18.33
CA SER A 69 -33.62 -4.67 18.48
C SER A 69 -34.98 -4.83 19.18
N GLU A 70 -35.23 -4.06 20.23
CA GLU A 70 -36.53 -4.03 20.91
C GLU A 70 -37.63 -3.50 19.98
N GLY A 71 -37.35 -2.39 19.27
CA GLY A 71 -38.25 -1.82 18.27
C GLY A 71 -38.59 -2.81 17.15
N HIS A 72 -37.58 -3.52 16.62
CA HIS A 72 -37.73 -4.55 15.58
C HIS A 72 -38.62 -5.71 16.09
N GLU A 73 -38.38 -6.23 17.29
CA GLU A 73 -39.19 -7.32 17.84
C GLU A 73 -40.66 -6.91 18.03
N ILE A 74 -40.90 -5.71 18.58
CA ILE A 74 -42.26 -5.22 18.85
C ILE A 74 -43.00 -4.89 17.56
N ALA A 75 -42.37 -4.15 16.65
CA ALA A 75 -42.93 -3.79 15.36
C ALA A 75 -43.15 -5.03 14.49
N GLY A 76 -42.19 -5.96 14.44
CA GLY A 76 -42.30 -7.21 13.71
C GLY A 76 -43.50 -8.05 14.15
N LYS A 77 -43.75 -8.16 15.47
CA LYS A 77 -44.98 -8.81 15.98
C LYS A 77 -46.24 -8.10 15.53
N HIS A 78 -46.28 -6.77 15.59
CA HIS A 78 -47.41 -5.96 15.17
C HIS A 78 -47.71 -6.12 13.67
N PHE A 79 -46.67 -6.15 12.84
CA PHE A 79 -46.79 -6.24 11.39
C PHE A 79 -46.90 -7.68 10.88
N SER A 80 -46.50 -8.71 11.64
CA SER A 80 -46.43 -10.12 11.20
C SER A 80 -47.68 -10.66 10.49
N SER A 81 -48.88 -10.30 10.95
CA SER A 81 -50.14 -10.68 10.30
C SER A 81 -50.40 -9.93 9.00
N ARG A 82 -49.98 -8.67 8.93
CA ARG A 82 -50.15 -7.77 7.77
C ARG A 82 -49.08 -8.03 6.70
N LEU A 83 -47.86 -8.33 7.12
CA LEU A 83 -46.70 -8.71 6.30
C LEU A 83 -47.00 -9.89 5.37
N LYS A 84 -47.73 -10.90 5.86
CA LYS A 84 -48.16 -12.04 5.02
C LYS A 84 -49.11 -11.65 3.90
N GLN A 85 -49.90 -10.58 4.08
CA GLN A 85 -50.89 -10.12 3.12
C GLN A 85 -50.30 -9.12 2.10
N LEU A 86 -49.19 -8.46 2.45
CA LEU A 86 -48.64 -7.32 1.71
C LEU A 86 -47.34 -7.62 0.95
N LYS A 87 -46.97 -8.89 0.79
CA LYS A 87 -45.68 -9.31 0.17
C LYS A 87 -45.33 -8.63 -1.16
N THR A 88 -46.32 -8.23 -1.96
CA THR A 88 -46.11 -7.58 -3.27
C THR A 88 -46.45 -6.09 -3.30
N ALA A 89 -46.88 -5.51 -2.17
CA ALA A 89 -47.30 -4.10 -2.07
C ALA A 89 -46.48 -3.30 -1.04
N ALA A 90 -45.40 -3.89 -0.52
CA ALA A 90 -44.63 -3.32 0.59
C ALA A 90 -44.20 -1.85 0.40
N PRO A 91 -43.69 -1.40 -0.76
CA PRO A 91 -43.26 -0.01 -0.96
C PRO A 91 -44.41 1.01 -0.88
N GLN A 92 -45.67 0.57 -1.04
CA GLN A 92 -46.84 1.45 -1.04
C GLN A 92 -47.41 1.63 0.38
N HIS A 93 -46.92 0.87 1.36
CA HIS A 93 -47.37 0.90 2.74
C HIS A 93 -46.31 1.55 3.62
N ARG A 94 -46.55 2.82 3.97
CA ARG A 94 -45.66 3.63 4.82
C ARG A 94 -45.18 2.89 6.08
N ASP A 95 -46.10 2.34 6.88
CA ASP A 95 -45.75 1.64 8.12
C ASP A 95 -44.80 0.45 7.91
N LEU A 96 -44.96 -0.25 6.78
CA LEU A 96 -44.11 -1.38 6.42
C LEU A 96 -42.75 -0.89 5.92
N LEU A 97 -42.71 0.15 5.09
CA LEU A 97 -41.47 0.77 4.68
C LEU A 97 -40.65 1.23 5.89
N GLU A 98 -41.27 1.88 6.86
CA GLU A 98 -40.63 2.31 8.11
C GLU A 98 -40.04 1.12 8.87
N TYR A 99 -40.79 0.01 9.01
CA TYR A 99 -40.28 -1.22 9.65
C TYR A 99 -39.06 -1.81 8.93
N LEU A 100 -39.07 -1.85 7.59
CA LEU A 100 -37.94 -2.37 6.81
C LEU A 100 -36.72 -1.46 6.93
N VAL A 101 -36.91 -0.13 6.94
CA VAL A 101 -35.82 0.84 7.19
C VAL A 101 -35.22 0.66 8.58
N LEU A 102 -36.03 0.47 9.62
CA LEU A 102 -35.53 0.15 10.96
C LEU A 102 -34.72 -1.15 10.97
N THR A 103 -35.19 -2.17 10.24
CA THR A 103 -34.51 -3.47 10.14
C THR A 103 -33.17 -3.34 9.42
N LEU A 104 -33.10 -2.57 8.33
CA LEU A 104 -31.86 -2.26 7.62
C LEU A 104 -30.89 -1.49 8.50
N ARG A 105 -31.37 -0.48 9.26
CA ARG A 105 -30.54 0.29 10.19
C ARG A 105 -29.96 -0.60 11.28
N LEU A 106 -30.76 -1.50 11.85
CA LEU A 106 -30.28 -2.47 12.83
C LEU A 106 -29.24 -3.42 12.21
N ALA A 107 -29.49 -3.92 11.01
CA ALA A 107 -28.56 -4.81 10.30
C ALA A 107 -27.21 -4.12 10.02
N ALA A 108 -27.21 -2.86 9.59
CA ALA A 108 -25.99 -2.07 9.39
C ALA A 108 -25.21 -1.90 10.70
N MET A 109 -25.87 -1.50 11.79
CA MET A 109 -25.20 -1.37 13.09
C MET A 109 -24.65 -2.69 13.64
N LEU A 110 -25.31 -3.82 13.35
CA LEU A 110 -24.80 -5.14 13.68
C LEU A 110 -23.58 -5.52 12.82
N GLU A 111 -23.57 -5.15 11.54
CA GLU A 111 -22.42 -5.32 10.64
C GLU A 111 -21.20 -4.53 11.14
N ASP A 112 -21.39 -3.26 11.52
CA ASP A 112 -20.36 -2.38 12.10
C ASP A 112 -19.80 -2.90 13.43
N LYS A 113 -20.57 -3.73 14.14
CA LYS A 113 -20.13 -4.45 15.35
C LYS A 113 -19.58 -5.84 15.08
N GLY A 114 -19.50 -6.27 13.82
CA GLY A 114 -18.98 -7.58 13.42
C GLY A 114 -19.95 -8.72 13.71
N ARG A 115 -21.20 -8.43 14.06
CA ARG A 115 -22.29 -9.40 14.27
C ARG A 115 -22.92 -9.78 12.93
N LEU A 116 -22.05 -10.18 12.00
CA LEU A 116 -22.38 -10.42 10.59
C LEU A 116 -23.51 -11.43 10.39
N LYS A 117 -23.56 -12.47 11.23
CA LYS A 117 -24.61 -13.48 11.15
C LYS A 117 -26.00 -12.90 11.46
N GLU A 118 -26.10 -12.10 12.50
CA GLU A 118 -27.37 -11.49 12.90
C GLU A 118 -27.79 -10.41 11.91
N SER A 119 -26.82 -9.66 11.36
CA SER A 119 -27.06 -8.74 10.25
C SER A 119 -27.62 -9.46 9.02
N ALA A 120 -27.02 -10.59 8.61
CA ALA A 120 -27.51 -11.39 7.50
C ALA A 120 -28.94 -11.91 7.72
N GLU A 121 -29.26 -12.40 8.92
CA GLU A 121 -30.61 -12.88 9.27
C GLU A 121 -31.67 -11.77 9.12
N LEU A 122 -31.36 -10.53 9.52
CA LEU A 122 -32.25 -9.38 9.34
C LEU A 122 -32.40 -8.98 7.87
N LEU A 123 -31.31 -8.98 7.10
CA LEU A 123 -31.37 -8.66 5.66
C LEU A 123 -32.16 -9.71 4.88
N GLU A 124 -32.06 -10.99 5.25
CA GLU A 124 -32.92 -12.03 4.68
C GLU A 124 -34.40 -11.81 4.99
N GLU A 125 -34.72 -11.33 6.19
CA GLU A 125 -36.09 -10.95 6.53
C GLU A 125 -36.59 -9.83 5.59
N VAL A 126 -35.77 -8.82 5.31
CA VAL A 126 -36.13 -7.76 4.35
C VAL A 126 -36.38 -8.36 2.96
N CYS A 127 -35.54 -9.29 2.49
CA CYS A 127 -35.74 -10.00 1.22
C CYS A 127 -37.08 -10.76 1.15
N VAL A 128 -37.61 -11.26 2.27
CA VAL A 128 -38.92 -11.95 2.30
C VAL A 128 -40.08 -11.00 1.95
N TYR A 129 -39.91 -9.71 2.22
CA TYR A 129 -40.94 -8.68 2.04
C TYR A 129 -40.71 -7.77 0.82
N CYS A 130 -39.50 -7.78 0.28
CA CYS A 130 -39.12 -7.05 -0.92
C CYS A 130 -38.85 -8.03 -2.06
N ASP A 131 -39.88 -8.24 -2.90
CA ASP A 131 -39.77 -9.06 -4.12
C ASP A 131 -38.87 -8.42 -5.18
N ARG A 132 -38.74 -7.08 -5.16
CA ARG A 132 -37.73 -6.33 -5.88
C ARG A 132 -36.68 -5.80 -4.91
N ASP A 133 -35.46 -5.66 -5.39
CA ASP A 133 -34.33 -5.20 -4.61
C ASP A 133 -34.34 -3.68 -4.39
N TYR A 134 -35.39 -3.18 -3.71
CA TYR A 134 -35.62 -1.75 -3.47
C TYR A 134 -34.57 -1.10 -2.59
N PHE A 135 -33.86 -1.88 -1.79
CA PHE A 135 -32.86 -1.42 -0.82
C PHE A 135 -31.45 -1.88 -1.17
N GLU A 136 -31.24 -2.35 -2.41
CA GLU A 136 -29.92 -2.74 -2.91
C GLU A 136 -29.23 -3.83 -2.06
N ILE A 137 -30.04 -4.72 -1.46
CA ILE A 137 -29.58 -5.85 -0.66
C ILE A 137 -28.72 -6.78 -1.50
N ARG A 138 -28.88 -6.79 -2.83
CA ARG A 138 -28.00 -7.54 -3.75
C ARG A 138 -26.53 -7.14 -3.66
N HIS A 139 -26.21 -5.93 -3.18
CA HIS A 139 -24.83 -5.48 -3.00
C HIS A 139 -24.31 -5.72 -1.58
N ILE A 140 -25.20 -5.78 -0.58
CA ILE A 140 -24.84 -5.90 0.85
C ILE A 140 -24.76 -7.37 1.28
N LEU A 141 -25.81 -8.15 1.04
CA LEU A 141 -25.94 -9.49 1.62
C LEU A 141 -24.93 -10.50 1.05
N PRO A 142 -24.58 -10.49 -0.26
CA PRO A 142 -23.53 -11.36 -0.78
C PRO A 142 -22.15 -11.09 -0.17
N ASP A 143 -21.79 -9.83 0.12
CA ASP A 143 -20.55 -9.49 0.83
C ASP A 143 -20.52 -10.16 2.21
N ILE A 144 -21.56 -9.94 3.02
CA ILE A 144 -21.68 -10.53 4.36
C ILE A 144 -21.57 -12.06 4.28
N TYR A 145 -22.21 -12.69 3.30
CA TYR A 145 -22.12 -14.14 3.12
C TYR A 145 -20.74 -14.62 2.71
N ILE A 146 -20.02 -13.89 1.84
CA ILE A 146 -18.64 -14.21 1.48
C ILE A 146 -17.74 -14.13 2.72
N ARG A 147 -17.91 -13.10 3.55
CA ARG A 147 -17.18 -12.90 4.82
C ARG A 147 -17.48 -14.00 5.85
N LEU A 148 -18.73 -14.48 5.90
CA LEU A 148 -19.13 -15.63 6.72
C LEU A 148 -18.72 -16.99 6.12
N GLY A 149 -18.19 -17.02 4.90
CA GLY A 149 -17.83 -18.25 4.19
C GLY A 149 -19.01 -19.02 3.59
N ASN A 150 -20.20 -18.42 3.50
CA ASN A 150 -21.42 -19.01 2.94
C ASN A 150 -21.59 -18.66 1.45
N TYR A 151 -20.71 -19.20 0.61
CA TYR A 151 -20.63 -18.85 -0.82
C TYR A 151 -21.87 -19.24 -1.62
N ASP A 152 -22.48 -20.39 -1.30
CA ASP A 152 -23.67 -20.86 -2.01
C ASP A 152 -24.84 -19.89 -1.81
N ARG A 153 -25.01 -19.38 -0.59
CA ARG A 153 -26.06 -18.40 -0.30
C ARG A 153 -25.80 -17.05 -0.97
N ALA A 154 -24.54 -16.61 -1.04
CA ALA A 154 -24.18 -15.42 -1.82
C ALA A 154 -24.57 -15.58 -3.30
N GLU A 155 -24.32 -16.75 -3.89
CA GLU A 155 -24.70 -17.07 -5.27
C GLU A 155 -26.21 -17.09 -5.48
N GLU A 156 -26.98 -17.67 -4.55
CA GLU A 156 -28.45 -17.66 -4.58
C GLU A 156 -29.01 -16.23 -4.57
N ILE A 157 -28.49 -15.34 -3.72
CA ILE A 157 -28.91 -13.93 -3.68
C ILE A 157 -28.60 -13.23 -5.00
N LEU A 158 -27.43 -13.44 -5.59
CA LEU A 158 -27.06 -12.87 -6.89
C LEU A 158 -27.84 -13.48 -8.07
N GLN A 159 -28.33 -14.70 -7.93
CA GLN A 159 -29.22 -15.31 -8.93
C GLN A 159 -30.64 -14.75 -8.82
N GLN A 160 -31.11 -14.50 -7.61
CA GLN A 160 -32.46 -14.00 -7.35
C GLN A 160 -32.61 -12.51 -7.65
N TYR A 161 -31.63 -11.69 -7.25
CA TYR A 161 -31.71 -10.24 -7.29
C TYR A 161 -30.64 -9.56 -8.16
N GLY A 162 -29.56 -10.28 -8.51
CA GLY A 162 -28.46 -9.71 -9.27
C GLY A 162 -28.85 -9.36 -10.70
N ASN A 163 -28.45 -8.18 -11.14
CA ASN A 163 -28.63 -7.73 -12.51
C ASN A 163 -27.38 -8.11 -13.35
N PRO A 164 -27.50 -8.98 -14.36
CA PRO A 164 -26.35 -9.38 -15.18
C PRO A 164 -25.73 -8.23 -15.98
N GLU A 165 -26.43 -7.10 -16.10
CA GLU A 165 -25.91 -5.91 -16.80
C GLU A 165 -25.06 -5.00 -15.90
N GLU A 166 -25.05 -5.19 -14.58
CA GLU A 166 -24.27 -4.39 -13.62
C GLU A 166 -22.86 -4.95 -13.43
N ALA A 167 -21.86 -4.06 -13.43
CA ALA A 167 -20.46 -4.42 -13.21
C ALA A 167 -20.25 -5.09 -11.85
N ALA A 168 -20.88 -4.56 -10.79
CA ALA A 168 -20.82 -5.11 -9.44
C ALA A 168 -21.32 -6.57 -9.36
N THR A 169 -22.47 -6.87 -9.98
CA THR A 169 -23.03 -8.23 -9.99
C THR A 169 -22.12 -9.21 -10.73
N LEU A 170 -21.61 -8.81 -11.90
CA LEU A 170 -20.68 -9.62 -12.69
C LEU A 170 -19.39 -9.91 -11.92
N LEU A 171 -18.79 -8.89 -11.30
CA LEU A 171 -17.57 -9.07 -10.51
C LEU A 171 -17.77 -9.98 -9.30
N THR A 172 -18.87 -9.85 -8.56
CA THR A 172 -19.10 -10.74 -7.41
C THR A 172 -19.30 -12.19 -7.86
N LYS A 173 -19.98 -12.42 -8.99
CA LYS A 173 -20.07 -13.77 -9.61
C LYS A 173 -18.70 -14.26 -10.06
N THR A 174 -17.86 -13.40 -10.64
CA THR A 174 -16.47 -13.72 -11.01
C THR A 174 -15.66 -14.11 -9.79
N LEU A 175 -15.75 -13.39 -8.66
CA LEU A 175 -15.09 -13.73 -7.41
C LEU A 175 -15.51 -15.12 -6.90
N LEU A 176 -16.82 -15.37 -6.82
CA LEU A 176 -17.36 -16.66 -6.36
C LEU A 176 -16.92 -17.81 -7.27
N THR A 177 -16.86 -17.59 -8.58
CA THR A 177 -16.41 -18.59 -9.56
C THR A 177 -14.90 -18.80 -9.46
N PHE A 178 -14.11 -17.73 -9.37
CA PHE A 178 -12.66 -17.77 -9.16
C PHE A 178 -12.30 -18.60 -7.94
N ARG A 179 -13.06 -18.47 -6.84
CA ARG A 179 -12.87 -19.30 -5.64
C ARG A 179 -13.04 -20.80 -5.90
N LYS A 180 -13.92 -21.18 -6.83
CA LYS A 180 -14.23 -22.58 -7.17
C LYS A 180 -13.22 -23.16 -8.18
N THR A 181 -12.82 -22.37 -9.17
CA THR A 181 -12.07 -22.86 -10.35
C THR A 181 -10.65 -22.33 -10.47
N GLY A 182 -10.27 -21.31 -9.69
CA GLY A 182 -9.08 -20.50 -9.94
C GLY A 182 -9.22 -19.65 -11.20
N PRO A 183 -8.11 -19.09 -11.71
CA PRO A 183 -8.11 -18.26 -12.92
C PRO A 183 -8.43 -19.09 -14.17
N THR A 184 -9.39 -18.62 -14.99
CA THR A 184 -9.70 -19.22 -16.30
C THR A 184 -9.82 -18.17 -17.39
N SER A 185 -9.75 -18.59 -18.65
CA SER A 185 -9.97 -17.71 -19.83
C SER A 185 -11.37 -17.12 -19.85
N GLU A 186 -12.37 -17.87 -19.40
CA GLU A 186 -13.77 -17.42 -19.36
C GLU A 186 -13.93 -16.30 -18.32
N LEU A 187 -13.30 -16.42 -17.15
CA LEU A 187 -13.32 -15.36 -16.13
C LEU A 187 -12.58 -14.10 -16.62
N ALA A 188 -11.48 -14.26 -17.36
CA ALA A 188 -10.78 -13.14 -17.98
C ALA A 188 -11.68 -12.37 -18.97
N ALA A 189 -12.49 -13.09 -19.77
CA ALA A 189 -13.45 -12.47 -20.68
C ALA A 189 -14.56 -11.72 -19.93
N VAL A 190 -15.05 -12.27 -18.81
CA VAL A 190 -16.03 -11.56 -17.95
C VAL A 190 -15.41 -10.29 -17.34
N VAL A 191 -14.15 -10.34 -16.90
CA VAL A 191 -13.45 -9.14 -16.39
C VAL A 191 -13.30 -8.06 -17.46
N ALA A 192 -13.03 -8.44 -18.71
CA ALA A 192 -13.03 -7.49 -19.82
C ALA A 192 -14.42 -6.85 -20.03
N GLN A 193 -15.50 -7.64 -19.98
CA GLN A 193 -16.88 -7.14 -20.06
C GLN A 193 -17.23 -6.20 -18.89
N VAL A 194 -16.77 -6.52 -17.69
CA VAL A 194 -16.92 -5.64 -16.52
C VAL A 194 -16.26 -4.30 -16.77
N HIS A 195 -15.03 -4.30 -17.31
CA HIS A 195 -14.30 -3.07 -17.60
C HIS A 195 -15.01 -2.20 -18.65
N GLU A 196 -15.65 -2.81 -19.66
CA GLU A 196 -16.49 -2.09 -20.63
C GLU A 196 -17.71 -1.44 -19.98
N LYS A 197 -18.25 -2.03 -18.91
CA LYS A 197 -19.41 -1.52 -18.17
C LYS A 197 -19.05 -0.46 -17.14
N ASN A 198 -17.91 -0.62 -16.48
CA ASN A 198 -17.37 0.33 -15.52
C ASN A 198 -15.84 0.31 -15.62
N ALA A 199 -15.27 1.36 -16.21
CA ALA A 199 -13.83 1.45 -16.45
C ALA A 199 -13.01 1.59 -15.15
N TYR A 200 -13.63 2.05 -14.07
CA TYR A 200 -12.98 2.41 -12.81
C TYR A 200 -12.85 1.23 -11.84
N VAL A 201 -13.80 0.27 -11.87
CA VAL A 201 -13.93 -0.74 -10.81
C VAL A 201 -12.69 -1.62 -10.62
N LEU A 202 -12.03 -2.03 -11.71
CA LEU A 202 -10.83 -2.86 -11.61
C LEU A 202 -9.67 -2.09 -10.96
N ARG A 203 -9.51 -0.82 -11.32
CA ARG A 203 -8.51 0.07 -10.73
C ARG A 203 -8.75 0.24 -9.24
N GLU A 204 -9.98 0.53 -8.83
CA GLU A 204 -10.30 0.76 -7.41
C GLU A 204 -10.10 -0.49 -6.55
N ILE A 205 -10.31 -1.70 -7.10
CA ILE A 205 -10.06 -2.94 -6.36
C ILE A 205 -8.56 -3.24 -6.19
N VAL A 206 -7.75 -3.03 -7.24
CA VAL A 206 -6.34 -3.47 -7.30
C VAL A 206 -5.33 -2.44 -6.80
N ARG A 207 -5.74 -1.17 -6.66
CA ARG A 207 -4.95 -0.09 -6.05
C ARG A 207 -4.45 -0.49 -4.67
N THR A 208 -3.31 0.05 -4.24
CA THR A 208 -2.74 -0.22 -2.91
C THR A 208 -3.48 0.56 -1.83
N VAL A 209 -3.73 1.85 -2.08
CA VAL A 209 -4.52 2.73 -1.21
C VAL A 209 -5.83 3.03 -1.93
N PRO A 210 -6.99 2.71 -1.33
CA PRO A 210 -8.27 3.07 -1.94
C PRO A 210 -8.44 4.58 -1.86
N ASP A 211 -9.14 5.13 -2.84
CA ASP A 211 -9.50 6.53 -2.80
C ASP A 211 -10.47 6.79 -1.66
N VAL A 212 -10.04 7.54 -0.63
CA VAL A 212 -10.89 7.87 0.52
C VAL A 212 -11.83 9.04 0.23
N SER A 213 -11.63 9.78 -0.87
CA SER A 213 -12.52 10.90 -1.22
C SER A 213 -13.95 10.44 -1.57
N CYS A 214 -14.13 9.15 -1.83
CA CYS A 214 -15.43 8.55 -2.06
C CYS A 214 -16.21 8.23 -0.77
N PHE A 215 -15.74 8.58 0.42
CA PHE A 215 -16.48 8.31 1.66
C PHE A 215 -17.58 9.36 1.94
N ASP A 216 -17.55 10.52 1.29
CA ASP A 216 -18.57 11.58 1.39
C ASP A 216 -19.77 11.35 0.44
N LEU A 217 -20.31 10.12 0.41
CA LEU A 217 -21.40 9.75 -0.50
C LEU A 217 -22.81 10.08 0.01
N ASP A 218 -22.94 10.78 1.13
CA ASP A 218 -24.25 11.05 1.75
C ASP A 218 -25.24 11.79 0.83
N ASP A 219 -24.78 12.37 -0.29
CA ASP A 219 -25.62 13.09 -1.28
C ASP A 219 -25.49 12.62 -2.74
N LYS A 220 -24.70 11.58 -3.05
CA LYS A 220 -24.47 11.16 -4.46
C LYS A 220 -25.11 9.82 -4.77
N ASP A 221 -26.18 9.86 -5.56
CA ASP A 221 -26.71 8.67 -6.23
C ASP A 221 -25.61 8.04 -7.10
N SER A 222 -25.21 6.82 -6.77
CA SER A 222 -24.24 6.06 -7.56
C SER A 222 -24.89 5.59 -8.88
N GLU A 223 -24.59 6.27 -9.98
CA GLU A 223 -25.05 5.84 -11.31
C GLU A 223 -24.29 4.58 -11.81
N PRO A 224 -24.94 3.62 -12.47
CA PRO A 224 -24.25 2.48 -13.08
C PRO A 224 -23.15 2.92 -14.06
N GLY A 225 -21.94 2.41 -13.89
CA GLY A 225 -20.74 2.75 -14.66
C GLY A 225 -19.90 3.90 -14.09
N SER A 226 -20.35 4.56 -13.02
CA SER A 226 -19.65 5.71 -12.43
C SER A 226 -18.42 5.31 -11.60
N HIS A 227 -17.61 6.30 -11.24
CA HIS A 227 -16.53 6.13 -10.27
C HIS A 227 -17.08 5.85 -8.88
N GLU A 228 -18.18 6.47 -8.48
CA GLU A 228 -18.87 6.23 -7.22
C GLU A 228 -19.34 4.76 -7.09
N GLU A 229 -19.85 4.14 -8.17
CA GLU A 229 -20.21 2.70 -8.17
C GLU A 229 -18.96 1.83 -7.94
N ALA A 230 -17.85 2.16 -8.61
CA ALA A 230 -16.59 1.44 -8.48
C ALA A 230 -16.00 1.54 -7.06
N CYS A 231 -16.06 2.74 -6.48
CA CYS A 231 -15.66 3.03 -5.11
C CYS A 231 -16.51 2.26 -4.10
N PHE A 232 -17.83 2.32 -4.24
CA PHE A 232 -18.77 1.58 -3.39
C PHE A 232 -18.51 0.06 -3.46
N TYR A 233 -18.32 -0.47 -4.68
CA TYR A 233 -17.98 -1.87 -4.86
C TYR A 233 -16.64 -2.24 -4.20
N SER A 234 -15.59 -1.45 -4.43
CA SER A 234 -14.26 -1.69 -3.85
C SER A 234 -14.30 -1.66 -2.33
N MET A 235 -14.94 -0.65 -1.74
CA MET A 235 -15.09 -0.51 -0.28
C MET A 235 -15.64 -1.79 0.36
N ARG A 236 -16.67 -2.40 -0.23
CA ARG A 236 -17.27 -3.63 0.32
C ARG A 236 -16.46 -4.88 -0.04
N TYR A 237 -16.16 -5.09 -1.32
CA TYR A 237 -15.68 -6.38 -1.81
C TYR A 237 -14.16 -6.52 -1.85
N ARG A 238 -13.38 -5.46 -1.67
CA ARG A 238 -11.90 -5.56 -1.76
C ARG A 238 -11.31 -6.50 -0.73
N SER A 239 -11.82 -6.50 0.51
CA SER A 239 -11.42 -7.46 1.54
C SER A 239 -11.76 -8.90 1.15
N CYS A 240 -12.92 -9.11 0.53
CA CYS A 240 -13.36 -10.39 -0.01
C CYS A 240 -12.42 -10.90 -1.13
N TRP A 241 -12.01 -10.02 -2.05
CA TRP A 241 -11.00 -10.32 -3.06
C TRP A 241 -9.64 -10.68 -2.43
N ARG A 242 -9.13 -9.89 -1.49
CA ARG A 242 -7.84 -10.17 -0.80
C ARG A 242 -7.86 -11.42 0.08
N SER A 243 -9.03 -11.83 0.57
CA SER A 243 -9.19 -13.08 1.32
C SER A 243 -9.17 -14.34 0.45
N THR A 244 -9.27 -14.15 -0.87
CA THR A 244 -9.28 -15.23 -1.86
C THR A 244 -7.91 -15.33 -2.47
N ALA A 245 -7.14 -16.34 -2.03
CA ALA A 245 -5.76 -16.57 -2.44
C ALA A 245 -5.57 -16.43 -3.97
N GLY A 246 -4.72 -15.47 -4.35
CA GLY A 246 -4.32 -15.18 -5.73
C GLY A 246 -5.33 -14.37 -6.55
N ALA A 247 -6.51 -14.02 -6.01
CA ALA A 247 -7.55 -13.35 -6.78
C ALA A 247 -7.19 -11.90 -7.10
N ILE A 248 -6.58 -11.17 -6.16
CA ILE A 248 -6.15 -9.78 -6.38
C ILE A 248 -4.97 -9.72 -7.35
N SER A 249 -3.97 -10.58 -7.18
CA SER A 249 -2.82 -10.63 -8.11
C SER A 249 -3.29 -11.03 -9.52
N TRP A 250 -4.27 -11.93 -9.63
CA TRP A 250 -4.91 -12.24 -10.91
C TRP A 250 -5.68 -11.05 -11.48
N LEU A 251 -6.52 -10.36 -10.71
CA LEU A 251 -7.24 -9.17 -11.17
C LEU A 251 -6.29 -8.09 -11.66
N ARG A 252 -5.18 -7.87 -10.95
CA ARG A 252 -4.15 -6.92 -11.39
C ARG A 252 -3.60 -7.34 -12.75
N SER A 253 -3.25 -8.61 -12.93
CA SER A 253 -2.80 -9.12 -14.24
C SER A 253 -3.83 -8.90 -15.37
N GLN A 254 -5.13 -8.90 -15.06
CA GLN A 254 -6.16 -8.54 -16.04
C GLN A 254 -6.21 -7.04 -16.30
N ALA A 255 -6.14 -6.21 -15.25
CA ALA A 255 -6.10 -4.76 -15.37
C ALA A 255 -4.95 -4.29 -16.29
N ILE A 256 -3.80 -4.92 -16.13
CA ILE A 256 -2.62 -4.75 -16.98
C ILE A 256 -2.89 -5.11 -18.44
N LYS A 257 -3.48 -6.28 -18.72
CA LYS A 257 -3.81 -6.71 -20.08
C LYS A 257 -4.79 -5.76 -20.76
N LEU A 258 -5.66 -5.15 -19.95
CA LEU A 258 -6.61 -4.11 -20.37
C LEU A 258 -5.99 -2.71 -20.40
N LYS A 259 -4.69 -2.56 -20.10
CA LYS A 259 -3.94 -1.30 -20.07
C LYS A 259 -4.49 -0.26 -19.10
N ILE A 260 -5.06 -0.72 -17.99
CA ILE A 260 -5.55 0.13 -16.91
C ILE A 260 -4.36 0.61 -16.08
N ARG A 261 -4.21 1.92 -15.94
CA ARG A 261 -3.19 2.52 -15.09
C ARG A 261 -3.68 2.54 -13.64
N VAL A 262 -3.02 1.78 -12.77
CA VAL A 262 -3.45 1.58 -11.38
C VAL A 262 -3.07 2.77 -10.50
N ASP A 263 -1.88 3.33 -10.69
CA ASP A 263 -1.29 4.33 -9.79
C ASP A 263 -1.29 5.76 -10.32
N ASP A 264 -1.67 5.97 -11.58
CA ASP A 264 -1.90 7.33 -12.05
C ASP A 264 -2.99 7.97 -11.15
N PRO A 265 -2.91 9.26 -10.81
CA PRO A 265 -4.08 9.99 -10.31
C PRO A 265 -5.22 9.84 -11.33
N PRO A 266 -6.51 9.96 -10.93
CA PRO A 266 -7.58 10.00 -11.92
C PRO A 266 -7.17 11.00 -12.99
N GLU A 267 -7.24 10.64 -14.27
CA GLU A 267 -7.32 11.66 -15.29
C GLU A 267 -8.62 12.41 -14.96
N GLU A 268 -8.50 13.45 -14.13
CA GLU A 268 -9.55 14.45 -14.06
C GLU A 268 -9.81 14.84 -15.51
N PRO A 269 -11.08 14.87 -15.95
CA PRO A 269 -11.42 15.22 -17.32
C PRO A 269 -10.61 16.46 -17.68
N GLU A 270 -9.76 16.34 -18.70
CA GLU A 270 -8.69 17.30 -18.98
C GLU A 270 -9.19 18.70 -18.65
N PRO A 271 -8.65 19.37 -17.60
CA PRO A 271 -9.03 20.73 -17.33
C PRO A 271 -8.80 21.48 -18.63
N THR A 272 -9.88 22.04 -19.20
CA THR A 272 -9.85 22.93 -20.38
C THR A 272 -8.57 23.74 -20.30
N PRO A 273 -7.68 23.70 -21.32
CA PRO A 273 -6.31 24.17 -21.23
C PRO A 273 -6.29 25.57 -20.64
N VAL A 274 -6.12 25.63 -19.32
CA VAL A 274 -5.67 26.82 -18.66
C VAL A 274 -4.21 26.83 -19.03
N GLU A 275 -3.77 27.91 -19.68
CA GLU A 275 -2.36 28.23 -19.83
C GLU A 275 -1.73 28.20 -18.43
N SER A 276 -1.29 27.02 -17.99
CA SER A 276 -0.54 26.88 -16.77
C SER A 276 0.81 27.48 -17.09
N ASP A 277 0.97 28.73 -16.69
CA ASP A 277 2.27 29.34 -16.42
C ASP A 277 3.07 28.30 -15.59
N PHE A 278 3.91 27.50 -16.26
CA PHE A 278 4.95 26.72 -15.61
C PHE A 278 6.01 27.70 -15.12
N SER A 279 5.62 28.54 -14.16
CA SER A 279 6.55 29.25 -13.31
C SER A 279 7.34 28.17 -12.59
N VAL A 280 8.64 28.10 -12.84
CA VAL A 280 9.61 27.53 -11.90
C VAL A 280 9.11 27.91 -10.49
N PRO A 281 8.84 26.96 -9.57
CA PRO A 281 8.22 27.32 -8.31
C PRO A 281 9.13 28.33 -7.64
N LYS A 282 8.67 29.57 -7.55
CA LYS A 282 9.38 30.67 -6.88
C LYS A 282 9.95 30.21 -5.53
N ALA A 283 9.26 29.28 -4.87
CA ALA A 283 9.72 28.51 -3.72
C ALA A 283 11.14 27.96 -3.86
N MET A 284 11.48 27.18 -4.90
CA MET A 284 12.84 26.63 -5.06
C MET A 284 13.90 27.72 -5.27
N THR A 285 13.56 28.80 -5.97
CA THR A 285 14.47 29.95 -6.14
C THR A 285 14.75 30.60 -4.78
N ASP A 286 13.70 30.81 -3.98
CA ASP A 286 13.79 31.39 -2.64
C ASP A 286 14.54 30.47 -1.66
N GLU A 287 14.43 29.14 -1.80
CA GLU A 287 15.18 28.15 -1.03
C GLU A 287 16.67 28.14 -1.40
N VAL A 288 16.99 28.09 -2.70
CA VAL A 288 18.39 28.17 -3.18
C VAL A 288 19.04 29.49 -2.77
N ALA A 289 18.30 30.60 -2.78
CA ALA A 289 18.80 31.90 -2.33
C ALA A 289 19.24 31.91 -0.85
N GLN A 290 18.74 30.97 -0.04
CA GLN A 290 19.10 30.82 1.38
C GLN A 290 20.29 29.89 1.60
N LEU A 291 20.74 29.16 0.57
CA LEU A 291 21.88 28.27 0.68
C LEU A 291 23.19 29.04 0.92
N PRO A 292 24.15 28.45 1.65
CA PRO A 292 25.49 28.98 1.78
C PRO A 292 26.11 29.21 0.40
N HIS A 293 26.67 30.41 0.25
CA HIS A 293 27.42 30.78 -0.95
C HIS A 293 28.84 30.24 -0.82
N VAL A 294 29.32 29.52 -1.83
CA VAL A 294 30.68 28.99 -1.90
C VAL A 294 31.40 29.60 -3.09
N ASP A 295 32.71 29.79 -2.94
CA ASP A 295 33.62 30.28 -3.99
C ASP A 295 33.92 29.12 -4.96
N GLU A 296 32.87 28.67 -5.64
CA GLU A 296 32.88 27.63 -6.66
C GLU A 296 32.30 28.20 -7.95
N GLU A 297 32.84 27.75 -9.09
CA GLU A 297 32.33 28.09 -10.41
C GLU A 297 31.80 26.83 -11.07
N TRP A 298 30.51 26.77 -11.36
CA TRP A 298 29.88 25.57 -11.89
C TRP A 298 29.70 25.66 -13.40
N LEU A 299 30.26 24.73 -14.16
CA LEU A 299 29.97 24.57 -15.58
C LEU A 299 28.86 23.55 -15.79
N VAL A 300 27.77 24.02 -16.39
CA VAL A 300 26.58 23.21 -16.69
C VAL A 300 26.53 22.92 -18.18
N SER A 301 26.49 21.63 -18.50
CA SER A 301 26.35 21.14 -19.87
C SER A 301 25.22 20.13 -19.99
N GLU A 302 24.54 20.17 -21.13
CA GLU A 302 23.57 19.17 -21.51
C GLU A 302 24.23 18.19 -22.48
N GLU A 303 24.28 16.92 -22.10
CA GLU A 303 24.88 15.85 -22.90
C GLU A 303 23.84 14.80 -23.27
N ALA A 304 24.00 14.17 -24.43
CA ALA A 304 23.23 13.00 -24.79
C ALA A 304 23.83 11.78 -24.08
N ALA A 305 23.01 11.03 -23.33
CA ALA A 305 23.46 9.83 -22.65
C ALA A 305 23.28 8.56 -23.51
N THR A 306 22.12 8.42 -24.17
CA THR A 306 21.75 7.32 -25.10
C THR A 306 20.61 7.81 -26.01
N GLU A 307 20.21 7.03 -27.04
CA GLU A 307 19.08 7.39 -27.93
C GLU A 307 17.84 7.86 -27.15
N GLY A 308 17.58 9.18 -27.19
CA GLY A 308 16.42 9.82 -26.58
C GLY A 308 16.62 10.39 -25.16
N ASN A 309 17.68 10.01 -24.43
CA ASN A 309 17.90 10.48 -23.05
C ASN A 309 18.97 11.57 -22.98
N ARG A 310 18.67 12.67 -22.29
CA ARG A 310 19.59 13.80 -22.07
C ARG A 310 19.92 13.91 -20.59
N VAL A 311 21.15 14.27 -20.28
CA VAL A 311 21.62 14.48 -18.90
C VAL A 311 22.13 15.91 -18.73
N LEU A 312 21.86 16.50 -17.57
CA LEU A 312 22.47 17.74 -17.13
C LEU A 312 23.66 17.39 -16.23
N ILE A 313 24.85 17.86 -16.59
CA ILE A 313 26.08 17.62 -15.85
C ILE A 313 26.61 18.95 -15.34
N ALA A 314 26.99 19.00 -14.06
CA ALA A 314 27.60 20.16 -13.42
C ALA A 314 29.01 19.83 -12.89
N PHE A 315 29.98 20.68 -13.21
CA PHE A 315 31.37 20.58 -12.75
C PHE A 315 31.78 21.82 -11.98
N ASP A 316 32.54 21.66 -10.91
CA ASP A 316 33.31 22.76 -10.34
C ASP A 316 34.60 22.94 -11.13
N VAL A 317 34.69 24.06 -11.85
CA VAL A 317 35.82 24.42 -12.69
C VAL A 317 36.84 25.32 -11.98
N ALA A 318 36.57 25.73 -10.73
CA ALA A 318 37.52 26.50 -9.92
C ALA A 318 38.65 25.60 -9.37
N VAL A 319 38.43 24.29 -9.33
CA VAL A 319 39.42 23.28 -8.90
C VAL A 319 40.05 22.62 -10.13
N ALA A 320 41.38 22.44 -10.12
CA ALA A 320 42.10 21.71 -11.17
C ALA A 320 42.64 20.38 -10.62
N PRO A 321 42.26 19.22 -11.19
CA PRO A 321 41.30 19.04 -12.29
C PRO A 321 39.86 19.35 -11.87
N ALA A 322 39.01 19.70 -12.85
CA ALA A 322 37.60 20.00 -12.60
C ALA A 322 36.91 18.85 -11.86
N SER A 323 36.13 19.16 -10.83
CA SER A 323 35.46 18.16 -10.00
C SER A 323 34.01 18.00 -10.42
N LEU A 324 33.54 16.77 -10.64
CA LEU A 324 32.13 16.51 -10.92
C LEU A 324 31.29 16.84 -9.66
N ILE A 325 30.36 17.78 -9.78
CA ILE A 325 29.39 18.10 -8.72
C ILE A 325 28.24 17.10 -8.75
N GLY A 326 27.73 16.81 -9.95
CA GLY A 326 26.65 15.85 -10.13
C GLY A 326 26.14 15.74 -11.57
N MET A 327 25.33 14.71 -11.79
CA MET A 327 24.69 14.41 -13.06
C MET A 327 23.23 14.04 -12.81
N LEU A 328 22.30 14.64 -13.56
CA LEU A 328 20.87 14.36 -13.48
C LEU A 328 20.32 14.01 -14.86
N ALA A 329 19.57 12.92 -14.95
CA ALA A 329 18.79 12.58 -16.13
C ALA A 329 17.59 13.53 -16.26
N LEU A 330 17.45 14.11 -17.44
CA LEU A 330 16.28 14.89 -17.88
C LEU A 330 15.19 13.89 -18.30
N ASP A 331 13.91 14.18 -18.03
CA ASP A 331 12.75 13.27 -18.10
C ASP A 331 12.58 12.25 -16.94
N THR A 332 13.17 12.52 -15.79
CA THR A 332 12.80 11.83 -14.54
C THR A 332 11.72 12.62 -13.78
N PRO A 333 10.93 11.98 -12.90
CA PRO A 333 10.00 12.69 -12.02
C PRO A 333 10.65 13.82 -11.19
N ARG A 334 11.96 13.71 -10.94
CA ARG A 334 12.76 14.71 -10.19
C ARG A 334 13.19 15.91 -11.04
N SER A 335 13.47 15.73 -12.33
CA SER A 335 13.95 16.80 -13.22
C SER A 335 12.82 17.58 -13.90
N GLY A 336 11.59 17.07 -13.89
CA GLY A 336 10.51 17.60 -14.73
C GLY A 336 10.73 17.32 -16.23
N PRO A 337 9.80 17.78 -17.09
CA PRO A 337 9.86 17.54 -18.55
C PRO A 337 11.07 18.24 -19.19
N ASP A 338 11.60 17.71 -20.30
CA ASP A 338 12.68 18.32 -21.14
C ASP A 338 12.29 19.72 -21.67
N THR A 339 12.33 20.67 -20.76
CA THR A 339 11.96 22.07 -20.91
C THR A 339 13.01 22.90 -20.18
N PRO A 340 13.19 24.19 -20.54
CA PRO A 340 14.09 25.06 -19.79
C PRO A 340 13.75 25.12 -18.29
N ALA A 341 12.46 25.11 -17.94
CA ALA A 341 12.03 25.08 -16.54
C ALA A 341 12.47 23.78 -15.82
N GLY A 342 12.30 22.61 -16.46
CA GLY A 342 12.76 21.34 -15.90
C GLY A 342 14.29 21.29 -15.71
N LYS A 343 15.05 21.80 -16.69
CA LYS A 343 16.52 21.88 -16.59
C LYS A 343 16.98 22.77 -15.44
N LEU A 344 16.31 23.90 -15.22
CA LEU A 344 16.60 24.75 -14.07
C LEU A 344 16.24 24.07 -12.74
N THR A 345 15.10 23.35 -12.68
CA THR A 345 14.73 22.55 -11.51
C THR A 345 15.78 21.49 -11.20
N ALA A 346 16.32 20.81 -12.22
CA ALA A 346 17.41 19.85 -12.05
C ALA A 346 18.68 20.53 -11.48
N LEU A 347 19.07 21.70 -12.00
CA LEU A 347 20.20 22.45 -11.46
C LEU A 347 20.00 22.88 -10.00
N PHE A 348 18.82 23.39 -9.64
CA PHE A 348 18.51 23.74 -8.25
C PHE A 348 18.47 22.51 -7.33
N THR A 349 18.05 21.36 -7.85
CA THR A 349 18.10 20.10 -7.12
C THR A 349 19.55 19.72 -6.78
N LEU A 350 20.52 19.93 -7.69
CA LEU A 350 21.94 19.72 -7.37
C LEU A 350 22.45 20.65 -6.26
N MET A 351 21.93 21.87 -6.16
CA MET A 351 22.32 22.82 -5.11
C MET A 351 21.70 22.44 -3.76
N LEU A 352 20.43 22.05 -3.76
CA LEU A 352 19.67 21.67 -2.55
C LEU A 352 20.04 20.28 -2.03
N GLN A 353 20.39 19.36 -2.93
CA GLN A 353 20.67 17.95 -2.65
C GLN A 353 21.88 17.48 -3.48
N PRO A 354 23.09 18.05 -3.25
CA PRO A 354 24.26 17.62 -4.00
C PRO A 354 24.60 16.16 -3.67
N PRO A 355 25.00 15.34 -4.66
CA PRO A 355 25.45 13.96 -4.43
C PRO A 355 26.60 13.87 -3.41
N GLN A 356 27.42 14.92 -3.35
CA GLN A 356 28.53 15.05 -2.40
C GLN A 356 28.56 16.43 -1.74
N GLY A 357 28.77 16.42 -0.42
CA GLY A 357 28.89 17.63 0.39
C GLY A 357 27.54 18.15 0.90
N ASN A 358 27.57 19.32 1.55
CA ASN A 358 26.37 19.97 2.06
C ASN A 358 25.68 20.78 0.96
N PRO A 359 24.36 21.02 1.07
CA PRO A 359 23.62 21.93 0.21
C PRO A 359 24.30 23.30 0.13
N ARG A 360 24.53 23.78 -1.09
CA ARG A 360 25.29 25.01 -1.36
C ARG A 360 24.96 25.54 -2.75
N ARG A 361 25.23 26.83 -2.97
CA ARG A 361 25.15 27.46 -4.29
C ARG A 361 26.50 28.03 -4.71
N PRO A 362 26.88 27.86 -5.98
CA PRO A 362 28.11 28.44 -6.53
C PRO A 362 28.00 29.96 -6.67
N GLU A 363 29.14 30.60 -6.87
CA GLU A 363 29.21 32.01 -7.21
C GLU A 363 28.76 32.25 -8.66
N VAL A 364 29.24 31.42 -9.58
CA VAL A 364 28.98 31.54 -11.01
C VAL A 364 28.50 30.20 -11.57
N VAL A 365 27.49 30.25 -12.44
CA VAL A 365 27.10 29.13 -13.29
C VAL A 365 27.39 29.48 -14.75
N HIS A 366 28.33 28.75 -15.33
CA HIS A 366 28.69 28.81 -16.74
C HIS A 366 27.81 27.88 -17.56
N TYR A 367 27.32 28.37 -18.70
CA TYR A 367 26.55 27.58 -19.67
C TYR A 367 27.28 27.50 -21.01
N LEU A 368 27.32 26.29 -21.57
CA LEU A 368 27.76 26.07 -22.96
C LEU A 368 26.62 26.27 -23.99
N ASP A 369 25.36 26.19 -23.55
CA ASP A 369 24.18 26.43 -24.38
C ASP A 369 23.63 27.85 -24.16
N GLN A 370 23.65 28.66 -25.23
CA GLN A 370 23.23 30.06 -25.17
C GLN A 370 21.73 30.23 -24.87
N LYS A 371 20.90 29.29 -25.30
CA LYS A 371 19.45 29.32 -25.05
C LYS A 371 19.18 29.05 -23.59
N LEU A 372 19.77 28.00 -23.01
CA LEU A 372 19.62 27.69 -21.58
C LEU A 372 20.09 28.83 -20.70
N TYR A 373 21.24 29.44 -21.01
CA TYR A 373 21.72 30.65 -20.34
C TYR A 373 20.65 31.76 -20.30
N ARG A 374 20.04 32.07 -21.45
CA ARG A 374 19.04 33.15 -21.55
C ARG A 374 17.79 32.84 -20.72
N ASP A 375 17.38 31.58 -20.70
CA ASP A 375 16.19 31.11 -20.01
C ASP A 375 16.42 31.07 -18.48
N HIS A 376 17.60 30.65 -18.03
CA HIS A 376 17.90 30.43 -16.61
C HIS A 376 18.41 31.68 -15.87
N ARG A 377 19.13 32.59 -16.54
CA ARG A 377 19.86 33.70 -15.89
C ARG A 377 19.03 34.56 -14.93
N ARG A 378 17.74 34.77 -15.23
CA ARG A 378 16.87 35.61 -14.38
C ARG A 378 16.59 34.93 -13.04
N TYR A 379 16.43 33.62 -13.05
CA TYR A 379 16.18 32.83 -11.85
C TYR A 379 17.44 32.63 -11.04
N LEU A 380 18.58 32.36 -11.70
CA LEU A 380 19.89 32.31 -11.03
C LEU A 380 20.21 33.65 -10.35
N GLN A 381 20.00 34.76 -11.05
CA GLN A 381 20.19 36.09 -10.47
C GLN A 381 19.24 36.36 -9.28
N ALA A 382 17.99 35.93 -9.35
CA ALA A 382 17.05 36.02 -8.23
C ALA A 382 17.48 35.14 -7.05
N ALA A 383 18.08 33.99 -7.33
CA ALA A 383 18.72 33.12 -6.35
C ALA A 383 20.13 33.61 -5.93
N GLY A 384 20.55 34.81 -6.34
CA GLY A 384 21.85 35.41 -6.00
C GLY A 384 23.07 34.66 -6.54
N ILE A 385 22.94 34.02 -7.71
CA ILE A 385 23.99 33.30 -8.42
C ILE A 385 24.25 34.01 -9.75
N GLU A 386 25.52 34.27 -10.07
CA GLU A 386 25.87 34.85 -11.36
C GLU A 386 25.76 33.78 -12.46
N ALA A 387 25.34 34.20 -13.66
CA ALA A 387 25.21 33.30 -14.80
C ALA A 387 26.03 33.87 -15.95
N GLU A 388 26.88 33.03 -16.53
CA GLU A 388 27.73 33.38 -17.66
C GLU A 388 27.55 32.39 -18.81
N PHE A 389 27.70 32.89 -20.03
CA PHE A 389 27.74 32.05 -21.22
C PHE A 389 29.20 31.89 -21.64
N SER A 390 29.70 30.66 -21.62
CA SER A 390 31.07 30.32 -22.02
C SER A 390 31.06 29.56 -23.34
N THR A 391 32.02 29.89 -24.21
CA THR A 391 32.31 29.09 -25.41
C THR A 391 33.49 28.14 -25.20
N GLU A 392 34.20 28.26 -24.08
CA GLU A 392 35.34 27.42 -23.75
C GLU A 392 34.85 26.16 -23.02
N VAL A 393 35.11 25.01 -23.63
CA VAL A 393 34.87 23.71 -23.02
C VAL A 393 36.14 23.32 -22.26
N PRO A 394 36.11 23.11 -20.94
CA PRO A 394 37.26 22.65 -20.20
C PRO A 394 37.79 21.34 -20.79
N PRO A 395 39.12 21.14 -20.82
CA PRO A 395 39.73 19.91 -21.33
C PRO A 395 39.12 18.64 -20.74
N GLU A 396 38.77 18.65 -19.45
CA GLU A 396 38.15 17.53 -18.74
C GLU A 396 36.76 17.18 -19.28
N LEU A 397 35.98 18.21 -19.65
CA LEU A 397 34.68 18.04 -20.28
C LEU A 397 34.81 17.61 -21.74
N GLN A 398 35.89 18.03 -22.41
CA GLN A 398 36.23 17.54 -23.74
C GLN A 398 36.70 16.09 -23.70
N ASP A 399 37.44 15.68 -22.67
CA ASP A 399 37.84 14.30 -22.44
C ASP A 399 36.64 13.44 -22.08
N MET A 400 35.71 13.93 -21.26
CA MET A 400 34.48 13.22 -20.93
C MET A 400 33.52 13.15 -22.12
N ARG A 401 33.36 14.23 -22.90
CA ARG A 401 32.61 14.20 -24.17
C ARG A 401 33.24 13.24 -25.14
N SER A 402 34.56 13.27 -25.28
CA SER A 402 35.29 12.29 -26.07
C SER A 402 35.08 10.89 -25.49
N MET A 403 34.97 10.72 -24.18
CA MET A 403 34.70 9.42 -23.55
C MET A 403 33.28 8.92 -23.86
N VAL A 404 32.27 9.81 -23.81
CA VAL A 404 30.86 9.52 -24.15
C VAL A 404 30.69 9.27 -25.65
N GLU A 405 31.31 10.10 -26.49
CA GLU A 405 31.33 9.97 -27.96
C GLU A 405 32.18 8.77 -28.42
N ASN A 406 33.22 8.40 -27.65
CA ASN A 406 34.04 7.20 -27.83
C ASN A 406 33.55 6.02 -26.98
N VAL A 407 32.38 6.09 -26.35
CA VAL A 407 31.58 4.88 -26.11
C VAL A 407 31.17 4.43 -27.51
N GLN A 408 32.13 3.84 -28.22
CA GLN A 408 31.84 3.03 -29.38
C GLN A 408 30.78 2.05 -28.89
N GLU A 409 29.68 1.95 -29.63
CA GLU A 409 28.74 0.85 -29.44
C GLU A 409 29.58 -0.39 -29.16
N ALA A 410 29.46 -0.92 -27.94
CA ALA A 410 30.27 -2.05 -27.55
C ALA A 410 30.14 -3.06 -28.69
N PRO A 411 31.27 -3.57 -29.22
CA PRO A 411 31.22 -4.41 -30.40
C PRO A 411 30.18 -5.50 -30.18
N GLU A 412 29.42 -5.85 -31.22
CA GLU A 412 28.41 -6.89 -31.09
C GLU A 412 29.02 -8.10 -30.38
N PHE A 413 28.34 -8.59 -29.34
CA PHE A 413 28.87 -9.60 -28.43
C PHE A 413 29.49 -10.75 -29.23
N SER A 414 30.79 -10.96 -29.06
CA SER A 414 31.54 -11.99 -29.76
C SER A 414 32.59 -12.60 -28.85
N VAL A 415 32.49 -13.91 -28.63
CA VAL A 415 33.49 -14.67 -27.87
C VAL A 415 34.88 -14.53 -28.51
N GLU A 416 34.96 -14.52 -29.84
CA GLU A 416 36.23 -14.36 -30.57
C GLU A 416 36.84 -12.98 -30.34
N ALA A 417 36.03 -11.92 -30.39
CA ALA A 417 36.48 -10.56 -30.11
C ALA A 417 36.96 -10.41 -28.67
N PHE A 418 36.25 -11.02 -27.72
CA PHE A 418 36.66 -11.05 -26.31
C PHE A 418 38.00 -11.77 -26.14
N LEU A 419 38.16 -12.96 -26.70
CA LEU A 419 39.39 -13.75 -26.57
C LEU A 419 40.60 -13.08 -27.24
N ALA A 420 40.37 -12.20 -28.22
CA ALA A 420 41.40 -11.38 -28.83
C ALA A 420 41.91 -10.24 -27.92
N LEU A 421 41.18 -9.90 -26.85
CA LEU A 421 41.64 -8.90 -25.89
C LEU A 421 42.87 -9.38 -25.10
N PRO A 422 43.81 -8.48 -24.77
CA PRO A 422 44.90 -8.78 -23.86
C PRO A 422 44.35 -9.28 -22.52
N GLN A 423 44.87 -10.42 -22.06
CA GLN A 423 44.53 -10.97 -20.76
C GLN A 423 45.44 -10.35 -19.69
N THR A 424 44.86 -9.88 -18.59
CA THR A 424 45.58 -9.30 -17.45
C THR A 424 45.50 -10.19 -16.22
N ASP A 425 46.43 -10.01 -15.28
CA ASP A 425 46.43 -10.65 -13.97
C ASP A 425 45.52 -9.94 -12.95
N THR A 426 44.85 -8.88 -13.40
CA THR A 426 43.84 -8.17 -12.63
C THR A 426 42.67 -9.09 -12.27
N ASP A 427 42.35 -9.11 -10.99
CA ASP A 427 41.23 -9.87 -10.45
C ASP A 427 39.94 -9.06 -10.55
N TRP A 428 38.89 -9.67 -11.08
CA TRP A 428 37.56 -9.06 -11.13
C TRP A 428 36.62 -9.73 -10.14
N GLY A 429 35.66 -8.99 -9.62
CA GLY A 429 34.51 -9.49 -8.87
C GLY A 429 33.25 -9.36 -9.72
N ILE A 430 32.38 -10.35 -9.68
CA ILE A 430 31.04 -10.28 -10.25
C ILE A 430 30.02 -10.77 -9.25
N ASP A 431 28.89 -10.08 -9.18
CA ASP A 431 27.77 -10.42 -8.31
C ASP A 431 26.48 -9.92 -8.96
N TRP A 432 25.39 -10.64 -8.72
CA TRP A 432 24.06 -10.30 -9.22
C TRP A 432 22.99 -10.65 -8.21
N ARG A 433 22.08 -9.69 -7.98
CA ARG A 433 21.00 -9.80 -6.99
C ARG A 433 19.80 -8.97 -7.41
N GLN A 434 18.64 -9.28 -6.85
CA GLN A 434 17.45 -8.44 -6.99
C GLN A 434 17.63 -7.15 -6.18
N THR A 435 17.18 -6.03 -6.73
CA THR A 435 17.16 -4.76 -6.00
C THR A 435 16.00 -4.71 -5.04
N ASN A 436 16.10 -3.86 -4.02
CA ASN A 436 15.00 -3.56 -3.09
C ASN A 436 13.91 -2.66 -3.71
N ILE A 437 14.04 -2.33 -4.99
CA ILE A 437 13.22 -1.31 -5.63
C ILE A 437 12.25 -1.93 -6.60
N LEU A 438 11.01 -1.51 -6.42
CA LEU A 438 9.94 -1.87 -7.31
C LEU A 438 9.95 -0.94 -8.51
N ILE A 439 10.07 -1.55 -9.67
CA ILE A 439 9.83 -0.92 -10.95
C ILE A 439 8.58 -1.55 -11.56
N SER A 440 7.84 -0.76 -12.33
CA SER A 440 6.73 -1.31 -13.11
C SER A 440 7.31 -2.11 -14.28
N HIS A 441 6.98 -3.39 -14.35
CA HIS A 441 7.33 -4.22 -15.50
C HIS A 441 6.75 -3.57 -16.78
N PRO A 442 7.51 -3.40 -17.87
CA PRO A 442 7.04 -2.68 -19.06
C PRO A 442 5.87 -3.38 -19.77
N GLU A 443 5.93 -4.70 -19.90
CA GLU A 443 4.84 -5.46 -20.53
C GLU A 443 3.66 -5.73 -19.58
N THR A 444 3.97 -6.08 -18.33
CA THR A 444 2.95 -6.52 -17.38
C THR A 444 2.55 -5.45 -16.39
N GLY A 445 3.11 -4.24 -16.34
CA GLY A 445 2.78 -3.22 -15.33
C GLY A 445 2.91 -3.64 -13.86
N GLN A 446 3.30 -4.89 -13.56
CA GLN A 446 3.38 -5.39 -12.19
C GLN A 446 4.60 -4.79 -11.52
N PRO A 447 4.50 -4.43 -10.22
CA PRO A 447 5.68 -4.12 -9.43
C PRO A 447 6.58 -5.35 -9.41
N THR A 448 7.77 -5.21 -10.00
CA THR A 448 8.79 -6.24 -10.04
C THR A 448 10.12 -5.66 -9.59
N ARG A 449 11.02 -6.53 -9.14
CA ARG A 449 12.39 -6.16 -8.78
C ARG A 449 13.31 -6.42 -9.94
N ALA A 450 14.11 -5.43 -10.29
CA ALA A 450 15.17 -5.63 -11.25
C ALA A 450 16.27 -6.51 -10.65
N TRP A 451 16.79 -7.43 -11.42
CA TRP A 451 18.12 -8.00 -11.19
C TRP A 451 19.16 -7.00 -11.65
N VAL A 452 20.16 -6.76 -10.82
CA VAL A 452 21.34 -5.98 -11.21
C VAL A 452 22.55 -6.87 -11.11
N THR A 453 23.33 -6.91 -12.18
CA THR A 453 24.65 -7.55 -12.25
C THR A 453 25.71 -6.46 -12.26
N LEU A 454 26.66 -6.54 -11.33
CA LEU A 454 27.82 -5.65 -11.24
C LEU A 454 29.10 -6.44 -11.50
N VAL A 455 29.98 -5.88 -12.32
CA VAL A 455 31.36 -6.36 -12.55
C VAL A 455 32.31 -5.29 -12.06
N MET A 456 33.23 -5.65 -11.16
CA MET A 456 34.16 -4.73 -10.52
C MET A 456 35.61 -5.20 -10.68
N GLU A 457 36.51 -4.27 -10.98
CA GLU A 457 37.95 -4.51 -10.88
C GLU A 457 38.38 -4.45 -9.41
N LEU A 458 38.78 -5.57 -8.80
CA LEU A 458 38.98 -5.65 -7.35
C LEU A 458 40.12 -4.77 -6.80
N PRO A 459 41.28 -4.67 -7.47
CA PRO A 459 42.36 -3.81 -6.97
C PRO A 459 42.01 -2.33 -6.90
N THR A 460 41.16 -1.85 -7.83
CA THR A 460 40.81 -0.42 -7.96
C THR A 460 39.46 -0.09 -7.34
N GLY A 461 38.57 -1.09 -7.17
CA GLY A 461 37.19 -0.91 -6.73
C GLY A 461 36.28 -0.30 -7.80
N ILE A 462 36.75 -0.19 -9.04
CA ILE A 462 35.99 0.45 -10.12
C ILE A 462 34.97 -0.53 -10.68
N ILE A 463 33.72 -0.09 -10.80
CA ILE A 463 32.67 -0.83 -11.51
C ILE A 463 32.99 -0.77 -13.01
N ALA A 464 33.43 -1.89 -13.56
CA ALA A 464 33.77 -2.04 -14.97
C ALA A 464 32.53 -2.30 -15.84
N GLY A 465 31.47 -2.89 -15.27
CA GLY A 465 30.23 -3.13 -16.01
C GLY A 465 29.01 -3.27 -15.10
N THR A 466 27.87 -2.81 -15.61
CA THR A 466 26.57 -2.89 -14.93
C THR A 466 25.52 -3.33 -15.93
N GLN A 467 24.64 -4.24 -15.53
CA GLN A 467 23.47 -4.61 -16.30
C GLN A 467 22.26 -4.76 -15.38
N ALA A 468 21.13 -4.19 -15.78
CA ALA A 468 19.85 -4.41 -15.13
C ALA A 468 18.93 -5.25 -16.04
N SER A 469 18.19 -6.19 -15.47
CA SER A 469 17.20 -7.03 -16.15
C SER A 469 15.99 -7.27 -15.25
N LEU A 470 14.86 -7.67 -15.84
CA LEU A 470 13.68 -8.08 -15.07
C LEU A 470 13.73 -9.55 -14.68
N ASP A 471 14.41 -10.34 -15.51
CA ASP A 471 14.64 -11.76 -15.29
C ASP A 471 15.99 -12.01 -14.60
N PRO A 472 16.12 -13.11 -13.84
CA PRO A 472 17.41 -13.57 -13.34
C PRO A 472 18.42 -13.68 -14.50
N PRO A 473 19.68 -13.27 -14.31
CA PRO A 473 20.65 -13.27 -15.39
C PRO A 473 20.95 -14.71 -15.83
N ASP A 474 20.79 -14.95 -17.13
CA ASP A 474 21.19 -16.21 -17.77
C ASP A 474 22.66 -16.17 -18.20
N ASP A 475 23.20 -17.33 -18.63
CA ASP A 475 24.60 -17.46 -19.05
C ASP A 475 24.99 -16.41 -20.12
N LEU A 476 24.09 -16.15 -21.08
CA LEU A 476 24.32 -15.21 -22.16
C LEU A 476 24.37 -13.77 -21.65
N SER A 477 23.48 -13.41 -20.73
CA SER A 477 23.46 -12.08 -20.11
C SER A 477 24.72 -11.84 -19.29
N LEU A 478 25.13 -12.81 -18.46
CA LEU A 478 26.38 -12.73 -17.69
C LEU A 478 27.61 -12.56 -18.61
N MET A 479 27.69 -13.35 -19.70
CA MET A 479 28.76 -13.20 -20.68
C MET A 479 28.76 -11.82 -21.34
N LYS A 480 27.59 -11.28 -21.69
CA LYS A 480 27.45 -9.93 -22.25
C LYS A 480 27.86 -8.85 -21.25
N THR A 481 27.53 -9.01 -19.97
CA THR A 481 27.96 -8.05 -18.93
C THR A 481 29.49 -8.04 -18.81
N ILE A 482 30.12 -9.22 -18.74
CA ILE A 482 31.60 -9.34 -18.66
C ILE A 482 32.26 -8.83 -19.94
N PHE A 483 31.67 -9.12 -21.09
CA PHE A 483 32.11 -8.59 -22.37
C PHE A 483 32.08 -7.06 -22.38
N SER A 484 30.94 -6.46 -22.03
CA SER A 484 30.80 -5.01 -21.94
C SER A 484 31.85 -4.42 -20.98
N ALA A 485 32.06 -5.06 -19.83
CA ALA A 485 33.07 -4.62 -18.86
C ALA A 485 34.51 -4.65 -19.40
N ALA A 486 34.83 -5.60 -20.27
CA ALA A 486 36.14 -5.72 -20.91
C ALA A 486 36.40 -4.69 -22.00
N PHE A 487 35.37 -4.23 -22.69
CA PHE A 487 35.48 -3.23 -23.76
C PHE A 487 35.27 -1.80 -23.26
N ASN A 488 34.46 -1.60 -22.22
CA ASN A 488 34.11 -0.29 -21.66
C ASN A 488 34.90 0.03 -20.39
N HIS A 489 36.16 -0.38 -20.33
CA HIS A 489 37.03 -0.12 -19.19
C HIS A 489 37.38 1.37 -19.13
N MET A 490 36.62 2.18 -18.37
CA MET A 490 36.65 3.65 -18.43
C MET A 490 38.04 4.30 -18.39
N LEU A 491 39.01 3.68 -17.70
CA LEU A 491 40.35 4.24 -17.50
C LEU A 491 41.47 3.54 -18.29
N ASN A 492 41.19 2.42 -18.97
CA ASN A 492 42.24 1.59 -19.59
C ASN A 492 41.85 1.11 -20.98
N ALA A 493 42.85 0.67 -21.75
CA ALA A 493 42.58 -0.07 -22.98
C ALA A 493 41.74 -1.33 -22.69
N PRO A 494 40.93 -1.80 -23.64
CA PRO A 494 40.16 -3.03 -23.50
C PRO A 494 41.02 -4.22 -23.06
N VAL A 495 40.60 -4.89 -21.99
CA VAL A 495 41.33 -6.01 -21.36
C VAL A 495 40.36 -7.05 -20.84
N ARG A 496 40.80 -8.31 -20.76
CA ARG A 496 40.03 -9.39 -20.14
C ARG A 496 40.72 -9.96 -18.89
N PRO A 497 39.96 -10.39 -17.87
CA PRO A 497 40.55 -10.91 -16.64
C PRO A 497 41.09 -12.33 -16.82
N MET A 498 42.06 -12.71 -16.00
CA MET A 498 42.44 -14.11 -15.81
C MET A 498 41.57 -14.82 -14.77
N ARG A 499 41.07 -14.06 -13.77
CA ARG A 499 40.32 -14.59 -12.64
C ARG A 499 39.13 -13.70 -12.32
N VAL A 500 37.99 -14.34 -12.07
CA VAL A 500 36.75 -13.70 -11.63
C VAL A 500 36.32 -14.32 -10.31
N PHE A 501 36.03 -13.49 -9.33
CA PHE A 501 35.53 -13.89 -8.02
C PHE A 501 34.03 -13.65 -7.92
N VAL A 502 33.34 -14.51 -7.18
CA VAL A 502 31.91 -14.41 -6.86
C VAL A 502 31.70 -14.61 -5.35
N ASN A 503 30.58 -14.12 -4.82
CA ASN A 503 30.27 -14.18 -3.38
C ASN A 503 29.77 -15.55 -2.92
N SER A 504 29.22 -16.39 -3.81
CA SER A 504 28.64 -17.68 -3.42
C SER A 504 29.00 -18.85 -4.33
N GLY A 505 28.84 -20.07 -3.79
CA GLY A 505 29.00 -21.31 -4.54
C GLY A 505 27.98 -21.45 -5.68
N ASP A 506 26.75 -20.98 -5.49
CA ASP A 506 25.69 -21.04 -6.50
C ASP A 506 25.99 -20.10 -7.66
N GLN A 507 26.48 -18.88 -7.37
CA GLN A 507 26.96 -17.96 -8.39
C GLN A 507 28.14 -18.56 -9.16
N ARG A 508 29.07 -19.24 -8.46
CA ARG A 508 30.18 -19.92 -9.13
C ARG A 508 29.66 -20.95 -10.12
N MET A 509 28.68 -21.75 -9.74
CA MET A 509 28.05 -22.74 -10.62
C MET A 509 27.38 -22.08 -11.82
N GLY A 510 26.64 -20.99 -11.61
CA GLY A 510 26.02 -20.20 -12.69
C GLY A 510 27.02 -19.60 -13.67
N LEU A 511 28.24 -19.31 -13.22
CA LEU A 511 29.28 -18.69 -14.07
C LEU A 511 30.20 -19.70 -14.79
N LEU A 512 30.15 -21.00 -14.47
CA LEU A 512 31.10 -21.98 -15.01
C LEU A 512 31.07 -22.06 -16.55
N ASN A 513 29.88 -22.03 -17.15
CA ASN A 513 29.74 -22.11 -18.62
C ASN A 513 30.33 -20.86 -19.30
N ALA A 514 30.01 -19.66 -18.76
CA ALA A 514 30.59 -18.40 -19.23
C ALA A 514 32.13 -18.40 -19.10
N ALA A 515 32.66 -18.92 -17.98
CA ALA A 515 34.09 -19.00 -17.72
C ALA A 515 34.84 -19.92 -18.69
N GLU A 516 34.24 -21.06 -19.04
CA GLU A 516 34.80 -21.97 -20.04
C GLU A 516 34.86 -21.31 -21.44
N GLN A 517 33.77 -20.65 -21.84
CA GLN A 517 33.68 -20.00 -23.15
C GLN A 517 34.61 -18.78 -23.26
N LEU A 518 34.70 -17.96 -22.22
CA LEU A 518 35.49 -16.72 -22.19
C LEU A 518 36.93 -16.92 -21.66
N GLN A 519 37.30 -18.14 -21.31
CA GLN A 519 38.65 -18.55 -20.88
C GLN A 519 39.22 -17.77 -19.67
N PHE A 520 38.44 -17.69 -18.59
CA PHE A 520 38.89 -17.22 -17.27
C PHE A 520 38.59 -18.27 -16.19
N SER A 521 39.15 -18.11 -15.00
CA SER A 521 38.86 -18.99 -13.86
C SER A 521 37.92 -18.34 -12.85
N VAL A 522 37.06 -19.14 -12.20
CA VAL A 522 36.09 -18.67 -11.21
C VAL A 522 36.41 -19.21 -9.82
N ALA A 523 36.54 -18.31 -8.86
CA ALA A 523 36.74 -18.63 -7.44
C ALA A 523 35.66 -17.96 -6.57
N VAL A 524 35.39 -18.54 -5.41
CA VAL A 524 34.53 -17.92 -4.39
C VAL A 524 35.42 -17.13 -3.44
N SER A 525 35.05 -15.88 -3.15
CA SER A 525 35.72 -15.01 -2.17
C SER A 525 34.71 -14.02 -1.62
N ASP A 526 34.98 -13.48 -0.44
CA ASP A 526 34.23 -12.33 0.08
C ASP A 526 34.56 -11.10 -0.76
N LEU A 527 33.55 -10.37 -1.23
CA LEU A 527 33.67 -9.17 -2.07
C LEU A 527 33.08 -7.93 -1.38
N PRO A 528 33.68 -7.44 -0.27
CA PRO A 528 33.11 -6.35 0.53
C PRO A 528 32.97 -5.03 -0.25
N ASN A 529 33.84 -4.76 -1.22
CA ASN A 529 33.72 -3.57 -2.07
C ASN A 529 32.50 -3.66 -2.99
N LEU A 530 32.18 -4.86 -3.48
CA LEU A 530 31.02 -5.10 -4.33
C LEU A 530 29.73 -5.04 -3.52
N GLU A 531 29.78 -5.52 -2.27
CA GLU A 531 28.70 -5.36 -1.30
C GLU A 531 28.42 -3.88 -1.01
N ALA A 532 29.44 -3.09 -0.67
CA ALA A 532 29.30 -1.65 -0.51
C ALA A 532 28.75 -0.96 -1.77
N ALA A 533 29.16 -1.38 -2.97
CA ALA A 533 28.63 -0.85 -4.22
C ALA A 533 27.14 -1.17 -4.43
N PHE A 534 26.68 -2.36 -4.03
CA PHE A 534 25.25 -2.69 -4.04
C PHE A 534 24.47 -1.87 -3.01
N ASP A 535 25.01 -1.70 -1.80
CA ASP A 535 24.39 -0.87 -0.76
C ASP A 535 24.25 0.58 -1.23
N ASP A 536 25.31 1.15 -1.82
CA ASP A 536 25.31 2.49 -2.39
C ASP A 536 24.31 2.60 -3.56
N LEU A 537 24.27 1.61 -4.46
CA LEU A 537 23.32 1.59 -5.57
C LEU A 537 21.89 1.56 -5.05
N GLN A 538 21.59 0.72 -4.07
CA GLN A 538 20.27 0.61 -3.47
C GLN A 538 19.87 1.92 -2.79
N ALA A 539 20.74 2.49 -1.96
CA ALA A 539 20.51 3.77 -1.28
C ALA A 539 20.20 4.91 -2.29
N ASN A 540 20.97 4.98 -3.38
CA ASN A 540 20.78 5.99 -4.42
C ASN A 540 19.48 5.80 -5.21
N MET A 541 19.14 4.55 -5.54
CA MET A 541 17.94 4.27 -6.31
C MET A 541 16.66 4.42 -5.46
N THR A 542 16.70 4.23 -4.13
CA THR A 542 15.54 4.46 -3.25
C THR A 542 15.24 5.95 -3.05
N GLY A 543 16.23 6.83 -3.24
CA GLY A 543 16.11 8.26 -3.00
C GLY A 543 15.79 8.61 -1.54
N ASP A 544 15.12 9.74 -1.31
CA ASP A 544 14.65 10.18 0.04
C ASP A 544 13.46 9.37 0.56
N ARG A 545 13.05 8.29 -0.13
CA ARG A 545 12.00 7.42 0.41
C ARG A 545 12.54 6.83 1.72
N PRO A 546 11.77 6.84 2.81
CA PRO A 546 12.21 6.25 4.06
C PRO A 546 12.71 4.84 3.78
N MET A 547 13.96 4.57 4.17
CA MET A 547 14.65 3.31 3.92
C MET A 547 13.67 2.16 4.11
N SER A 548 13.59 1.27 3.11
CA SER A 548 12.97 -0.03 3.31
C SER A 548 13.64 -0.64 4.53
N LEU A 549 12.88 -0.86 5.60
CA LEU A 549 13.43 -1.50 6.79
C LEU A 549 13.98 -2.87 6.37
N PRO A 550 15.10 -3.30 6.94
CA PRO A 550 15.69 -4.57 6.58
C PRO A 550 14.71 -5.70 6.89
N GLY A 551 14.74 -6.74 6.04
CA GLY A 551 13.98 -7.98 6.25
C GLY A 551 14.23 -8.64 7.60
N ILE A 552 13.36 -9.57 7.97
CA ILE A 552 13.50 -10.31 9.23
C ILE A 552 14.79 -11.14 9.28
N MET A 553 15.33 -11.55 8.14
CA MET A 553 16.57 -12.32 8.05
C MET A 553 17.81 -11.50 8.39
N ALA A 554 17.75 -10.18 8.23
CA ALA A 554 18.81 -9.26 8.62
C ALA A 554 18.74 -8.87 10.10
N VAL A 555 17.72 -9.31 10.85
CA VAL A 555 17.60 -9.04 12.29
C VAL A 555 18.56 -9.92 13.09
N ASP A 556 19.40 -9.28 13.89
CA ASP A 556 20.34 -9.96 14.78
C ASP A 556 19.65 -11.02 15.68
N GLY A 557 20.12 -12.27 15.55
CA GLY A 557 19.66 -13.39 16.35
C GLY A 557 18.49 -14.19 15.77
N ILE A 558 18.00 -13.84 14.57
CA ILE A 558 17.01 -14.65 13.86
C ILE A 558 17.66 -15.91 13.29
N SER A 559 17.10 -17.07 13.68
CA SER A 559 17.45 -18.35 13.09
C SER A 559 16.49 -18.68 11.93
N THR A 560 16.93 -19.50 10.98
CA THR A 560 16.07 -20.04 9.90
C THR A 560 14.79 -20.68 10.44
N LYS A 561 14.89 -21.35 11.60
CA LYS A 561 13.75 -21.98 12.27
C LYS A 561 12.77 -20.96 12.83
N LEU A 562 13.28 -19.88 13.43
CA LEU A 562 12.43 -18.82 13.97
C LEU A 562 11.69 -18.06 12.85
N ALA A 563 12.37 -17.80 11.73
CA ALA A 563 11.75 -17.23 10.53
C ALA A 563 10.67 -18.16 9.97
N GLU A 564 10.92 -19.48 9.85
CA GLU A 564 9.91 -20.47 9.45
C GLU A 564 8.68 -20.44 10.37
N GLU A 565 8.87 -20.39 11.69
CA GLU A 565 7.79 -20.32 12.68
C GLU A 565 6.97 -19.01 12.56
N PHE A 566 7.62 -17.90 12.21
CA PHE A 566 6.95 -16.61 11.90
C PHE A 566 6.10 -16.70 10.63
N PHE A 567 6.65 -17.19 9.53
CA PHE A 567 5.91 -17.44 8.29
C PHE A 567 4.72 -18.39 8.50
N LEU A 568 4.91 -19.45 9.29
CA LEU A 568 3.83 -20.37 9.65
C LEU A 568 2.73 -19.70 10.47
N ALA A 569 3.08 -18.84 11.43
CA ALA A 569 2.10 -18.09 12.22
C ALA A 569 1.31 -17.11 11.34
N ALA A 570 1.99 -16.43 10.41
CA ALA A 570 1.40 -15.54 9.44
C ALA A 570 0.44 -16.27 8.48
N ALA A 571 0.85 -17.40 7.94
CA ALA A 571 0.01 -18.22 7.07
C ALA A 571 -1.25 -18.73 7.80
N LYS A 572 -1.13 -19.10 9.08
CA LYS A 572 -2.29 -19.47 9.92
C LYS A 572 -3.20 -18.27 10.21
N PHE A 573 -2.62 -17.10 10.46
CA PHE A 573 -3.39 -15.86 10.62
C PHE A 573 -4.19 -15.59 9.35
N TYR A 574 -3.55 -15.60 8.17
CA TYR A 574 -4.22 -15.47 6.87
C TYR A 574 -5.35 -16.52 6.70
N GLY A 575 -5.04 -17.80 6.92
CA GLY A 575 -6.02 -18.88 6.79
C GLY A 575 -7.24 -18.72 7.72
N SER A 576 -7.10 -18.06 8.86
CA SER A 576 -8.20 -17.82 9.81
C SER A 576 -9.24 -16.83 9.30
N ARG A 577 -8.84 -15.92 8.40
CA ARG A 577 -9.65 -14.81 7.88
C ARG A 577 -10.34 -13.95 8.94
N ILE A 578 -9.76 -13.89 10.14
CA ILE A 578 -10.39 -13.21 11.28
C ILE A 578 -10.62 -11.71 11.04
N TRP A 579 -9.80 -11.08 10.20
CA TRP A 579 -9.97 -9.67 9.79
C TRP A 579 -11.25 -9.42 8.99
N MET A 580 -11.82 -10.44 8.34
CA MET A 580 -13.09 -10.28 7.63
C MET A 580 -14.27 -10.14 8.58
N THR A 581 -14.18 -10.69 9.79
CA THR A 581 -15.28 -10.72 10.76
C THR A 581 -15.05 -9.84 11.99
N THR A 582 -13.84 -9.30 12.14
CA THR A 582 -13.46 -8.45 13.28
C THR A 582 -13.62 -6.99 12.90
N THR A 583 -14.11 -6.17 13.83
CA THR A 583 -14.23 -4.72 13.63
C THR A 583 -13.11 -4.00 14.38
N PRO A 584 -12.69 -2.80 13.93
CA PRO A 584 -11.61 -2.05 14.57
C PRO A 584 -11.95 -1.64 16.01
N HIS A 585 -13.21 -1.81 16.43
CA HIS A 585 -13.72 -1.47 17.76
C HIS A 585 -13.29 -2.44 18.87
N PHE A 586 -12.66 -3.55 18.53
CA PHE A 586 -12.16 -4.53 19.49
C PHE A 586 -10.64 -4.54 19.53
N ALA A 587 -10.11 -4.52 20.76
CA ALA A 587 -8.69 -4.78 21.02
C ALA A 587 -8.52 -6.05 21.84
N VAL A 588 -7.54 -6.86 21.47
CA VAL A 588 -7.11 -8.01 22.24
C VAL A 588 -5.88 -7.63 23.05
N GLU A 589 -6.05 -7.52 24.35
CA GLU A 589 -4.94 -7.45 25.29
C GLU A 589 -4.17 -8.78 25.25
N VAL A 590 -2.84 -8.71 25.18
CA VAL A 590 -1.92 -9.84 25.18
C VAL A 590 -0.78 -9.54 26.16
N ARG A 591 -0.52 -10.48 27.08
CA ARG A 591 0.59 -10.42 28.03
C ARG A 591 1.47 -11.66 27.91
N CYS A 592 2.76 -11.44 27.67
CA CYS A 592 3.80 -12.46 27.71
C CYS A 592 5.10 -11.85 28.30
N PRO A 593 5.19 -11.71 29.64
CA PRO A 593 6.33 -11.08 30.30
C PRO A 593 7.67 -11.80 30.05
N GLU A 594 7.63 -13.04 29.58
CA GLU A 594 8.82 -13.81 29.18
C GLU A 594 9.46 -13.31 27.87
N LEU A 595 8.72 -12.54 27.06
CA LEU A 595 9.18 -12.01 25.77
C LEU A 595 9.23 -10.49 25.76
N LEU A 596 8.13 -9.82 26.15
CA LEU A 596 8.03 -8.37 26.16
C LEU A 596 7.48 -7.89 27.51
N ALA A 597 8.06 -6.80 28.02
CA ALA A 597 7.54 -6.14 29.20
C ALA A 597 6.16 -5.51 28.92
N GLY A 598 5.38 -5.35 30.00
CA GLY A 598 4.12 -4.63 29.94
C GLY A 598 2.95 -5.46 29.39
N THR A 599 1.97 -4.75 28.83
CA THR A 599 0.73 -5.30 28.28
C THR A 599 0.53 -4.70 26.91
N TRP A 600 0.28 -5.53 25.91
CA TRP A 600 0.14 -5.11 24.53
C TRP A 600 -1.32 -5.26 24.08
N TYR A 601 -1.82 -4.33 23.28
CA TYR A 601 -3.20 -4.29 22.80
C TYR A 601 -3.21 -4.43 21.28
N GLY A 602 -3.56 -5.61 20.77
CA GLY A 602 -3.64 -5.90 19.34
C GLY A 602 -4.98 -5.50 18.74
N VAL A 603 -4.97 -4.68 17.71
CA VAL A 603 -6.12 -4.33 16.86
C VAL A 603 -5.93 -4.98 15.50
N VAL A 604 -6.93 -5.74 15.05
CA VAL A 604 -6.89 -6.41 13.73
C VAL A 604 -7.24 -5.41 12.64
N MET A 605 -6.40 -5.34 11.61
CA MET A 605 -6.57 -4.49 10.44
C MET A 605 -7.00 -5.31 9.23
N GLY A 606 -7.63 -4.64 8.25
CA GLY A 606 -7.91 -5.22 6.93
C GLY A 606 -9.38 -5.37 6.57
N GLN A 607 -10.30 -4.82 7.37
CA GLN A 607 -11.73 -4.84 7.08
C GLN A 607 -12.05 -4.19 5.72
N MET A 608 -11.35 -3.10 5.39
CA MET A 608 -11.49 -2.38 4.11
C MET A 608 -10.54 -2.93 3.02
N GLY A 609 -9.83 -4.03 3.29
CA GLY A 609 -8.89 -4.62 2.34
C GLY A 609 -7.72 -3.72 1.96
N GLN A 610 -7.36 -2.71 2.78
CA GLN A 610 -6.17 -1.87 2.54
C GLN A 610 -4.88 -2.60 2.95
N GLU A 611 -4.88 -3.13 4.17
CA GLU A 611 -3.75 -3.81 4.79
C GLU A 611 -4.30 -4.91 5.69
N ILE A 612 -3.88 -6.16 5.49
CA ILE A 612 -4.30 -7.28 6.34
C ILE A 612 -3.23 -7.43 7.41
N GLY A 613 -3.59 -7.33 8.69
CA GLY A 613 -2.57 -7.33 9.73
C GLY A 613 -3.09 -7.19 11.15
N VAL A 614 -2.16 -7.00 12.08
CA VAL A 614 -2.44 -6.67 13.48
C VAL A 614 -1.45 -5.60 13.92
N MET A 615 -1.96 -4.53 14.51
CA MET A 615 -1.13 -3.51 15.17
C MET A 615 -1.26 -3.65 16.68
N PHE A 616 -0.14 -3.85 17.37
CA PHE A 616 -0.07 -3.96 18.82
C PHE A 616 0.45 -2.67 19.44
N PHE A 617 -0.26 -2.16 20.44
CA PHE A 617 0.09 -0.94 21.15
C PHE A 617 0.44 -1.22 22.61
N ASP A 618 1.39 -0.48 23.18
CA ASP A 618 1.79 -0.61 24.59
C ASP A 618 0.88 0.16 25.57
N ASP A 619 0.14 1.17 25.09
CA ASP A 619 -0.78 2.00 25.88
C ASP A 619 -2.21 1.98 25.31
N ARG A 620 -3.14 1.37 26.06
CA ARG A 620 -4.56 1.32 25.68
C ARG A 620 -5.18 2.69 25.53
N LYS A 621 -4.89 3.62 26.45
CA LYS A 621 -5.59 4.90 26.51
C LYS A 621 -5.20 5.75 25.30
N LYS A 622 -3.91 5.83 25.00
CA LYS A 622 -3.43 6.53 23.81
C LYS A 622 -3.95 5.89 22.53
N MET A 623 -4.04 4.56 22.48
CA MET A 623 -4.62 3.85 21.35
C MET A 623 -6.11 4.19 21.17
N GLN A 624 -6.89 4.23 22.26
CA GLN A 624 -8.29 4.69 22.20
C GLN A 624 -8.39 6.15 21.73
N GLU A 625 -7.51 7.03 22.21
CA GLU A 625 -7.42 8.42 21.75
C GLU A 625 -7.15 8.47 20.23
N MET A 626 -6.19 7.68 19.73
CA MET A 626 -5.86 7.59 18.30
C MET A 626 -7.04 7.13 17.42
N PHE A 627 -7.86 6.18 17.88
CA PHE A 627 -9.05 5.72 17.16
C PHE A 627 -10.30 6.59 17.40
N SER A 628 -10.21 7.58 18.28
CA SER A 628 -11.31 8.53 18.58
C SER A 628 -11.06 9.93 18.00
N VAL A 629 -9.88 10.16 17.42
CA VAL A 629 -9.49 11.42 16.78
C VAL A 629 -10.42 11.69 15.59
N THR A 630 -11.01 12.89 15.58
CA THR A 630 -11.78 13.41 14.44
C THR A 630 -10.84 14.10 13.44
N GLU A 631 -11.27 14.34 12.20
CA GLU A 631 -10.44 14.94 11.15
C GLU A 631 -9.81 16.30 11.53
N ASP A 632 -10.37 17.00 12.51
CA ASP A 632 -9.89 18.30 13.00
C ASP A 632 -8.76 18.21 14.07
N ASP A 633 -8.48 17.03 14.62
CA ASP A 633 -7.44 16.89 15.66
C ASP A 633 -6.05 16.68 15.05
N ASP A 634 -5.03 17.30 15.65
CA ASP A 634 -3.63 17.12 15.27
C ASP A 634 -3.20 15.63 15.44
N PRO A 635 -3.03 14.86 14.35
CA PRO A 635 -2.70 13.44 14.42
C PRO A 635 -1.34 13.21 15.12
N ASP A 636 -0.43 14.18 15.05
CA ASP A 636 0.89 14.10 15.68
C ASP A 636 0.80 14.11 17.21
N ARG A 637 -0.26 14.70 17.77
CA ARG A 637 -0.48 14.78 19.21
C ARG A 637 -0.90 13.43 19.80
N ALA A 638 -1.73 12.68 19.08
CA ALA A 638 -2.21 11.36 19.52
C ALA A 638 -1.11 10.29 19.42
N ALA A 639 -0.24 10.38 18.41
CA ALA A 639 0.83 9.41 18.18
C ALA A 639 2.07 9.58 19.09
N GLY A 640 2.19 10.69 19.82
CA GLY A 640 3.37 11.02 20.62
C GLY A 640 3.68 10.02 21.76
N GLY A 641 4.85 9.39 21.69
CA GLY A 641 5.38 8.50 22.75
C GLY A 641 4.58 7.22 22.95
N MET A 642 3.92 6.73 21.90
CA MET A 642 3.32 5.40 21.85
C MET A 642 4.30 4.45 21.15
N GLN A 643 4.37 3.20 21.63
CA GLN A 643 5.10 2.15 20.95
C GLN A 643 4.12 1.23 20.22
N GLY A 644 4.48 0.88 18.99
CA GLY A 644 3.67 0.04 18.12
C GLY A 644 4.48 -1.12 17.56
N ILE A 645 3.91 -2.33 17.54
CA ILE A 645 4.42 -3.44 16.71
C ILE A 645 3.37 -3.69 15.63
N ALA A 646 3.71 -3.41 14.38
CA ALA A 646 2.87 -3.72 13.24
C ALA A 646 3.28 -5.05 12.64
N PHE A 647 2.30 -5.91 12.40
CA PHE A 647 2.41 -7.11 11.60
C PHE A 647 1.46 -6.97 10.42
N SER A 648 1.95 -7.18 9.21
CA SER A 648 1.19 -6.99 7.99
C SER A 648 1.42 -8.13 7.01
N LEU A 649 0.41 -8.39 6.19
CA LEU A 649 0.44 -9.34 5.09
C LEU A 649 0.32 -8.57 3.80
N GLN A 650 1.30 -8.74 2.93
CA GLN A 650 1.43 -8.01 1.68
C GLN A 650 1.74 -8.96 0.53
N GLU A 651 1.80 -8.43 -0.69
CA GLU A 651 2.32 -9.18 -1.84
C GLU A 651 3.84 -9.32 -1.76
N GLN A 652 4.36 -10.38 -2.38
CA GLN A 652 5.79 -10.76 -2.35
C GLN A 652 6.73 -9.59 -2.58
N HIS A 653 6.38 -8.71 -3.51
CA HIS A 653 7.23 -7.61 -3.94
C HIS A 653 7.37 -6.49 -2.87
N PHE A 654 6.50 -6.46 -1.86
CA PHE A 654 6.64 -5.58 -0.69
C PHE A 654 7.52 -6.16 0.43
N CYS A 655 7.94 -7.41 0.33
CA CYS A 655 8.78 -8.07 1.34
C CYS A 655 10.25 -7.97 0.96
N ASP A 656 11.17 -7.91 1.91
CA ASP A 656 12.60 -7.87 1.64
C ASP A 656 13.05 -9.06 0.74
N PRO A 657 13.92 -8.88 -0.27
CA PRO A 657 14.30 -9.97 -1.16
C PRO A 657 15.03 -11.10 -0.45
N ASP A 658 15.77 -10.82 0.61
CA ASP A 658 16.47 -11.86 1.36
C ASP A 658 15.48 -12.76 2.12
N ASP A 659 14.43 -12.16 2.66
CA ASP A 659 13.32 -12.91 3.28
C ASP A 659 12.60 -13.77 2.23
N VAL A 660 12.36 -13.23 1.04
CA VAL A 660 11.73 -13.94 -0.08
C VAL A 660 12.59 -15.12 -0.53
N ALA A 661 13.87 -14.87 -0.80
CA ALA A 661 14.82 -15.89 -1.23
C ALA A 661 14.96 -17.00 -0.19
N ALA A 662 15.05 -16.64 1.10
CA ALA A 662 15.10 -17.61 2.18
C ALA A 662 13.81 -18.44 2.27
N ALA A 663 12.64 -17.79 2.18
CA ALA A 663 11.36 -18.49 2.19
C ALA A 663 11.24 -19.51 1.05
N GLU A 664 11.65 -19.13 -0.16
CA GLU A 664 11.65 -20.03 -1.33
C GLU A 664 12.67 -21.15 -1.19
N GLN A 665 13.90 -20.83 -0.75
CA GLN A 665 14.99 -21.80 -0.55
C GLN A 665 14.62 -22.87 0.48
N PHE A 666 14.05 -22.46 1.62
CA PHE A 666 13.72 -23.35 2.72
C PHE A 666 12.29 -23.88 2.67
N GLY A 667 11.48 -23.44 1.70
CA GLY A 667 10.09 -23.86 1.54
C GLY A 667 9.17 -23.40 2.68
N TRP A 668 9.39 -22.19 3.21
CA TRP A 668 8.56 -21.64 4.27
C TRP A 668 7.12 -21.43 3.79
N PRO A 669 6.12 -21.64 4.66
CA PRO A 669 4.72 -21.55 4.27
C PRO A 669 4.28 -20.10 4.03
N VAL A 670 3.82 -19.80 2.81
CA VAL A 670 3.11 -18.56 2.46
C VAL A 670 1.70 -18.93 2.01
N ALA A 671 0.68 -18.34 2.62
CA ALA A 671 -0.71 -18.81 2.42
C ALA A 671 -1.31 -18.42 1.06
N ALA A 672 -0.82 -17.34 0.46
CA ALA A 672 -1.25 -16.80 -0.83
C ALA A 672 -0.19 -15.83 -1.38
N PRO A 673 -0.17 -15.55 -2.70
CA PRO A 673 0.71 -14.53 -3.30
C PRO A 673 0.66 -13.14 -2.64
N GLU A 674 -0.47 -12.81 -2.03
CA GLU A 674 -0.76 -11.57 -1.29
C GLU A 674 -0.66 -11.70 0.24
N ALA A 675 -0.09 -12.80 0.75
CA ALA A 675 -0.03 -13.10 2.18
C ALA A 675 1.40 -13.31 2.70
N TRP A 676 2.35 -12.53 2.19
CA TRP A 676 3.72 -12.50 2.67
C TRP A 676 3.85 -11.64 3.93
N PRO A 677 4.46 -12.15 5.00
CA PRO A 677 4.52 -11.43 6.25
C PRO A 677 5.63 -10.39 6.25
N THR A 678 5.28 -9.18 6.70
CA THR A 678 6.21 -8.13 7.08
C THR A 678 5.89 -7.67 8.50
N GLY A 679 6.84 -6.98 9.12
CA GLY A 679 6.57 -6.35 10.39
C GLY A 679 7.55 -5.25 10.73
N THR A 680 7.08 -4.29 11.49
CA THR A 680 7.82 -3.09 11.86
C THR A 680 7.55 -2.74 13.31
N TYR A 681 8.50 -2.05 13.93
CA TYR A 681 8.36 -1.48 15.25
C TYR A 681 8.39 0.04 15.15
N THR A 682 7.41 0.70 15.76
CA THR A 682 7.36 2.16 15.83
C THR A 682 7.64 2.59 17.26
N ALA A 683 8.62 3.47 17.44
CA ALA A 683 8.90 4.15 18.71
C ALA A 683 9.30 5.59 18.44
N ASP A 684 8.77 6.53 19.23
CA ASP A 684 9.10 7.95 19.12
C ASP A 684 9.00 8.49 17.68
N ARG A 685 7.97 8.06 16.95
CA ARG A 685 7.68 8.40 15.54
C ARG A 685 8.70 7.87 14.51
N SER A 686 9.63 7.04 14.94
CA SER A 686 10.60 6.39 14.07
C SER A 686 10.19 4.95 13.81
N LEU A 687 10.36 4.51 12.56
CA LEU A 687 10.20 3.12 12.15
C LEU A 687 11.53 2.38 12.36
N HIS A 688 11.44 1.19 12.92
CA HIS A 688 12.55 0.32 13.25
C HIS A 688 12.26 -1.11 12.78
N PRO A 689 13.30 -1.91 12.47
CA PRO A 689 13.11 -3.33 12.25
C PRO A 689 12.66 -4.00 13.56
N LEU A 690 11.96 -5.12 13.42
CA LEU A 690 11.59 -5.93 14.58
C LEU A 690 12.84 -6.52 15.24
N THR A 691 12.80 -6.64 16.57
CA THR A 691 13.78 -7.43 17.32
C THR A 691 13.40 -8.91 17.34
N THR A 692 14.36 -9.78 17.64
CA THR A 692 14.13 -11.21 17.81
C THR A 692 13.00 -11.52 18.81
N ASP A 693 12.93 -10.82 19.94
CA ASP A 693 11.87 -11.06 20.95
C ASP A 693 10.50 -10.53 20.52
N GLN A 694 10.44 -9.47 19.71
CA GLN A 694 9.20 -9.00 19.09
C GLN A 694 8.68 -10.00 18.05
N ILE A 695 9.57 -10.62 17.25
CA ILE A 695 9.19 -11.70 16.32
C ILE A 695 8.64 -12.90 17.08
N ARG A 696 9.32 -13.34 18.16
CA ARG A 696 8.80 -14.40 19.06
C ARG A 696 7.43 -14.01 19.64
N PHE A 697 7.26 -12.75 20.04
CA PHE A 697 5.99 -12.26 20.54
C PHE A 697 4.89 -12.39 19.48
N LEU A 698 5.14 -11.96 18.24
CA LEU A 698 4.18 -12.08 17.13
C LEU A 698 3.79 -13.54 16.85
N ILE A 699 4.76 -14.47 16.82
CA ILE A 699 4.52 -15.91 16.63
C ILE A 699 3.50 -16.43 17.66
N GLY A 700 3.63 -16.02 18.92
CA GLY A 700 2.70 -16.42 19.98
C GLY A 700 1.39 -15.62 19.98
N ALA A 701 1.45 -14.33 19.68
CA ALA A 701 0.34 -13.40 19.81
C ALA A 701 -0.70 -13.58 18.69
N LEU A 702 -0.30 -13.81 17.44
CA LEU A 702 -1.24 -13.95 16.32
C LEU A 702 -2.25 -15.09 16.54
N PRO A 703 -1.85 -16.33 16.92
CA PRO A 703 -2.81 -17.38 17.26
C PRO A 703 -3.68 -17.05 18.48
N ALA A 704 -3.14 -16.29 19.45
CA ALA A 704 -3.89 -15.87 20.63
C ALA A 704 -5.01 -14.89 20.28
N VAL A 705 -4.70 -13.89 19.43
CA VAL A 705 -5.66 -12.92 18.89
C VAL A 705 -6.76 -13.64 18.10
N VAL A 706 -6.39 -14.50 17.16
CA VAL A 706 -7.34 -15.31 16.36
C VAL A 706 -8.28 -16.10 17.26
N ARG A 707 -7.74 -16.79 18.28
CA ARG A 707 -8.55 -17.59 19.21
C ARG A 707 -9.53 -16.75 20.01
N ILE A 708 -9.10 -15.62 20.58
CA ILE A 708 -9.97 -14.77 21.40
C ILE A 708 -11.13 -14.23 20.55
N LEU A 709 -10.84 -13.72 19.35
CA LEU A 709 -11.84 -13.14 18.47
C LEU A 709 -12.81 -14.19 17.91
N SER A 710 -12.29 -15.32 17.41
CA SER A 710 -13.14 -16.38 16.84
C SER A 710 -14.06 -17.06 17.86
N THR A 711 -13.66 -17.13 19.14
CA THR A 711 -14.47 -17.75 20.19
C THR A 711 -15.36 -16.77 20.95
N GLY A 712 -15.14 -15.46 20.78
CA GLY A 712 -15.79 -14.42 21.59
C GLY A 712 -15.48 -14.51 23.09
N GLN A 713 -14.44 -15.26 23.49
CA GLN A 713 -14.08 -15.41 24.89
C GLN A 713 -13.51 -14.10 25.43
N LYS A 714 -14.05 -13.63 26.57
CA LYS A 714 -13.54 -12.42 27.24
C LYS A 714 -12.08 -12.56 27.68
N THR A 715 -11.65 -13.77 28.03
CA THR A 715 -10.28 -14.07 28.47
C THR A 715 -9.85 -15.44 28.00
N GLY A 716 -8.57 -15.61 27.72
CA GLY A 716 -7.99 -16.89 27.32
C GLY A 716 -6.52 -17.02 27.71
N THR A 717 -6.01 -18.24 27.64
CA THR A 717 -4.59 -18.53 27.77
C THR A 717 -4.19 -19.47 26.65
N THR A 718 -3.17 -19.08 25.89
CA THR A 718 -2.54 -19.88 24.84
C THR A 718 -1.10 -20.20 25.23
N HIS A 719 -0.59 -21.27 24.66
CA HIS A 719 0.82 -21.63 24.76
C HIS A 719 1.39 -21.67 23.36
N ALA A 720 2.55 -21.03 23.19
CA ALA A 720 3.33 -21.10 21.96
C ALA A 720 4.61 -21.87 22.26
N GLU A 721 4.97 -22.80 21.40
CA GLU A 721 6.28 -23.44 21.41
C GLU A 721 7.09 -22.81 20.28
N ILE A 722 8.14 -22.08 20.65
CA ILE A 722 8.95 -21.28 19.73
C ILE A 722 10.40 -21.71 19.93
N GLU A 723 11.03 -22.22 18.88
CA GLU A 723 12.37 -22.81 18.93
C GLU A 723 12.55 -23.88 20.05
N GLY A 724 11.47 -24.62 20.37
CA GLY A 724 11.45 -25.63 21.44
C GLY A 724 11.33 -25.07 22.87
N ARG A 725 11.10 -23.76 23.03
CA ARG A 725 10.79 -23.13 24.31
C ARG A 725 9.29 -22.83 24.38
N ARG A 726 8.69 -23.10 25.54
CA ARG A 726 7.26 -22.85 25.75
C ARG A 726 7.03 -21.48 26.40
N PHE A 727 6.21 -20.67 25.75
CA PHE A 727 5.76 -19.36 26.22
C PHE A 727 4.27 -19.40 26.56
N THR A 728 3.84 -18.63 27.56
CA THR A 728 2.44 -18.56 27.96
C THR A 728 1.89 -17.16 27.72
N LEU A 729 0.90 -17.05 26.85
CA LEU A 729 0.25 -15.79 26.54
C LEU A 729 -1.12 -15.74 27.22
N LYS A 730 -1.34 -14.70 28.02
CA LYS A 730 -2.66 -14.39 28.57
C LYS A 730 -3.31 -13.32 27.72
N SER A 731 -4.55 -13.56 27.33
CA SER A 731 -5.25 -12.64 26.44
C SER A 731 -6.63 -12.25 26.99
N LYS A 732 -7.06 -11.03 26.70
CA LYS A 732 -8.36 -10.49 27.13
C LYS A 732 -8.95 -9.58 26.04
N LEU A 733 -10.23 -9.77 25.74
CA LEU A 733 -10.96 -8.94 24.79
C LEU A 733 -11.45 -7.65 25.46
N HIS A 734 -11.26 -6.51 24.79
CA HIS A 734 -11.76 -5.21 25.20
C HIS A 734 -12.57 -4.55 24.07
N SER A 735 -13.64 -3.86 24.46
CA SER A 735 -14.27 -2.83 23.61
C SER A 735 -13.45 -1.55 23.71
N LEU A 736 -13.27 -0.87 22.59
CA LEU A 736 -12.63 0.45 22.54
C LEU A 736 -13.59 1.58 22.94
N TYR A 737 -14.90 1.36 22.83
CA TYR A 737 -15.96 2.26 23.30
C TYR A 737 -16.64 1.75 24.56
#